data_AF-A0A928YCM2-F1
#
_entry.id   AF-A0A928YCM2-F1
#
_cell.length_a   1.000
_cell.length_b   1.000
_cell.length_c   1.000
_cell.angle_alpha   90.00
_cell.angle_beta   90.00
_cell.angle_gamma   90.00
#
_symmetry.space_group_name_H-M   'P 1'
#
loop_
_entity.id
_entity.type
_entity.pdbx_description
1 polymer ?
#
loop_
_entity_poly.entity_id
_entity_poly.type
_entity_poly.pdbx_seq_one_letter_code
_entity_poly.pdbx_strand_id
1 'polypeptide(L)'
;MMKTPYVTWLTVTAVTLMAILTGTLYAAFASAGFTRLSSATVTTKTTASHAGGLQFQVDIPAYQINAAGQVQIPGLLARQTEPGVPDLPYYTTYIALPPDAEVSVEVLPLDVVETSLTRVLPAPDMLFDQADGVGLTAVPREILREDAAIYGRDALFPDTLYTLSAPMYLRDIRLVALHLYPIRYNPVTGQVWQAQQFNVNMTFSGGRLTDLRPSPALDEKGLRDLILNYDAARAWRSLPADVLNASPTTLPIGVPTFKIAINADGVYDVCQPALAAAGMNVGSVNPHTIQMLYRGQPVSYQFIGDGDNNFEPDECVRFFGWKFEGPRTEKQFVNDNIYWLWANGTASTITTMPNQTEGTLKTSVWFTQTVEPELDLFSTWTNQWPTFDNEPDAFYWQRINLSATSGSYTIALSDPDTASPVSAQFLAEYSSAAAGDYNSKQFIVTTNLNNGPNTGSRNWYGRRNVNVGATIPANLLINGNNTLAATYDLDDRIYLNRVSVSYMRQLIAQNDQFVLTDETGGSPLQITGFSTANALVWNVSDPLNPVALNMSTGVSGSGPYTYTFGQNHAAGSRFIATTAENVQSVPSASITQYTPPTLNPADGRAEWLLITHASLLTQANQLAAHRASAAYGGLDTHVVNIADIINQYGYGLPLPAAVTDYLTYALGSWQVAPSYVVMFGDTTINPRGLPCSQSCGSLGWDLNAPYLVLTALPFVDRFQGMVPSDHPFVLLAGDDPLADMKIGRIAVNDAAEATNVINKIIAYEANPFPPPANPPFLFITDNDDPDAGYFCNESQTTAAHIPSPFTKTFLCLGSASYPNVDALRAAMFPAINAGAHVVNYRGHGSIGRWASEPIMTTSDTVWWNNTNKPTIVLSADCLDAYFAWPGFPGIGETFLRYDFSGSRHGSAAQWSSTGLGFTSEHTVLHAGFYDAAFVHYAQTIGSAIDYAKLNYYQLGQDVSELYTFTLHGDPAMNLYWAPDPPPTPTPTYTPSPTRTPTITRTPTLTNTPPPGASLTPTPTLTNTPPPGASLTPTPRPVYKGYLPVVVRP
;
A
#
# COMPACT_ATOMS: atom_id res chain seq x y z
N MET A 1 20.70 45.01 -67.37
CA MET A 1 21.44 46.27 -67.58
C MET A 1 20.90 47.32 -66.62
N MET A 2 21.81 48.05 -65.97
CA MET A 2 21.56 49.10 -64.97
C MET A 2 20.53 50.15 -65.40
N LYS A 3 19.75 50.67 -64.43
CA LYS A 3 19.72 52.09 -64.00
C LYS A 3 18.43 52.43 -63.24
N THR A 4 18.55 52.72 -61.94
CA THR A 4 17.81 53.79 -61.21
C THR A 4 18.16 55.17 -61.84
N PRO A 5 17.47 56.33 -61.62
CA PRO A 5 16.98 56.85 -60.32
C PRO A 5 15.84 57.94 -60.32
N TYR A 6 15.59 58.54 -59.12
CA TYR A 6 14.99 59.86 -58.75
C TYR A 6 13.45 60.06 -58.77
N VAL A 7 12.74 60.23 -57.62
CA VAL A 7 12.67 61.38 -56.64
C VAL A 7 11.77 62.50 -57.24
N THR A 8 10.62 62.93 -56.68
CA THR A 8 10.32 63.27 -55.28
C THR A 8 8.86 63.75 -55.05
N TRP A 9 8.46 63.76 -53.76
CA TRP A 9 7.51 64.66 -53.06
C TRP A 9 6.00 64.57 -53.40
N LEU A 10 5.28 63.79 -52.57
CA LEU A 10 4.00 64.20 -51.98
C LEU A 10 3.73 63.37 -50.71
N THR A 11 4.56 63.64 -49.69
CA THR A 11 4.24 63.41 -48.29
C THR A 11 3.23 64.47 -47.83
N VAL A 12 2.37 64.10 -46.86
CA VAL A 12 1.57 64.93 -45.93
C VAL A 12 0.03 64.85 -46.01
N THR A 13 -0.61 64.33 -47.07
CA THR A 13 -2.11 64.31 -47.10
C THR A 13 -2.81 62.96 -47.00
N ALA A 14 -2.08 61.83 -46.98
CA ALA A 14 -2.67 60.49 -46.86
C ALA A 14 -2.62 59.88 -45.45
N VAL A 15 -1.87 60.48 -44.51
CA VAL A 15 -1.65 59.93 -43.16
C VAL A 15 -2.72 60.40 -42.16
N THR A 16 -3.52 61.42 -42.49
CA THR A 16 -4.53 61.96 -41.57
C THR A 16 -5.94 61.37 -41.75
N LEU A 17 -6.22 60.68 -42.87
CA LEU A 17 -7.55 60.07 -43.11
C LEU A 17 -7.67 58.59 -42.68
N MET A 18 -6.55 57.85 -42.57
CA MET A 18 -6.57 56.48 -42.01
C MET A 18 -6.54 56.46 -40.47
N ALA A 19 -6.25 57.58 -39.82
CA ALA A 19 -6.29 57.72 -38.36
C ALA A 19 -7.70 58.06 -37.80
N ILE A 20 -8.67 58.38 -38.66
CA ILE A 20 -10.03 58.77 -38.24
C ILE A 20 -11.04 57.61 -38.36
N LEU A 21 -10.72 56.56 -39.14
CA LEU A 21 -11.54 55.34 -39.22
C LEU A 21 -11.12 54.23 -38.23
N THR A 22 -9.97 54.36 -37.57
CA THR A 22 -9.53 53.47 -36.49
C THR A 22 -9.89 54.00 -35.08
N GLY A 23 -10.35 55.26 -34.98
CA GLY A 23 -10.71 55.92 -33.70
C GLY A 23 -12.18 55.81 -33.28
N THR A 24 -13.11 55.44 -34.16
CA THR A 24 -14.56 55.41 -33.85
C THR A 24 -15.14 54.01 -33.64
N LEU A 25 -14.38 52.94 -33.91
CA LEU A 25 -14.70 51.58 -33.45
C LEU A 25 -14.17 51.29 -32.04
N TYR A 26 -13.28 52.13 -31.51
CA TYR A 26 -12.70 51.99 -30.16
C TYR A 26 -13.49 52.70 -29.05
N ALA A 27 -14.49 53.54 -29.38
CA ALA A 27 -15.27 54.30 -28.39
C ALA A 27 -16.68 53.71 -28.09
N ALA A 28 -17.18 52.78 -28.91
CA ALA A 28 -18.47 52.11 -28.69
C ALA A 28 -18.36 50.79 -27.89
N PHE A 29 -17.15 50.23 -27.73
CA PHE A 29 -16.90 49.07 -26.86
C PHE A 29 -16.34 49.46 -25.47
N ALA A 30 -16.01 50.74 -25.26
CA ALA A 30 -15.45 51.25 -24.00
C ALA A 30 -16.50 51.92 -23.08
N SER A 31 -17.80 51.87 -23.41
CA SER A 31 -18.88 52.42 -22.58
C SER A 31 -20.02 51.45 -22.25
N ALA A 32 -19.91 50.17 -22.67
CA ALA A 32 -20.56 49.10 -21.93
C ALA A 32 -19.62 48.76 -20.78
N GLY A 33 -19.94 49.23 -19.57
CA GLY A 33 -19.15 48.94 -18.39
C GLY A 33 -18.98 47.43 -18.24
N PHE A 34 -17.77 46.93 -18.54
CA PHE A 34 -17.26 45.79 -17.83
C PHE A 34 -17.07 46.26 -16.39
N THR A 35 -18.15 46.18 -15.60
CA THR A 35 -17.97 45.67 -14.25
C THR A 35 -17.05 44.47 -14.41
N ARG A 36 -15.81 44.60 -13.90
CA ARG A 36 -15.12 43.42 -13.37
C ARG A 36 -16.12 42.84 -12.39
N LEU A 37 -16.93 41.89 -12.85
CA LEU A 37 -17.52 40.93 -11.95
C LEU A 37 -16.29 40.28 -11.35
N SER A 38 -15.96 40.66 -10.11
CA SER A 38 -15.18 39.77 -9.27
C SER A 38 -15.94 38.45 -9.35
N SER A 39 -15.38 37.45 -10.04
CA SER A 39 -15.92 36.11 -9.94
C SER A 39 -15.77 35.77 -8.47
N ALA A 40 -16.85 35.89 -7.71
CA ALA A 40 -16.86 35.50 -6.31
C ALA A 40 -16.35 34.06 -6.27
N THR A 41 -15.29 33.82 -5.51
CA THR A 41 -14.76 32.48 -5.24
C THR A 41 -15.21 32.07 -3.85
N VAL A 42 -15.13 30.78 -3.56
CA VAL A 42 -15.36 30.26 -2.21
C VAL A 42 -14.42 30.94 -1.23
N THR A 43 -14.95 31.42 -0.10
CA THR A 43 -14.15 32.00 0.98
C THR A 43 -14.49 31.32 2.30
N THR A 44 -13.46 31.08 3.11
CA THR A 44 -13.61 30.52 4.46
C THR A 44 -13.16 31.53 5.49
N LYS A 45 -13.94 31.71 6.56
CA LYS A 45 -13.62 32.60 7.68
C LYS A 45 -13.77 31.87 9.00
N THR A 46 -12.64 31.57 9.63
CA THR A 46 -12.59 31.00 10.97
C THR A 46 -12.89 32.07 12.02
N THR A 47 -13.87 31.82 12.90
CA THR A 47 -14.29 32.74 13.97
C THR A 47 -13.79 32.30 15.35
N ALA A 48 -13.59 31.01 15.56
CA ALA A 48 -12.96 30.45 16.76
C ALA A 48 -12.20 29.18 16.43
N SER A 49 -11.00 28.99 16.99
CA SER A 49 -10.20 27.76 16.82
C SER A 49 -9.36 27.51 18.07
N HIS A 50 -9.65 26.41 18.77
CA HIS A 50 -8.99 26.02 20.02
C HIS A 50 -9.26 24.54 20.34
N ALA A 51 -8.65 24.02 21.42
CA ALA A 51 -8.76 22.60 21.76
C ALA A 51 -10.18 22.11 22.07
N GLY A 52 -11.11 23.02 22.39
CA GLY A 52 -12.53 22.68 22.65
C GLY A 52 -13.43 22.70 21.40
N GLY A 53 -12.92 23.11 20.23
CA GLY A 53 -13.75 23.23 19.04
C GLY A 53 -13.25 24.24 18.00
N LEU A 54 -13.93 24.23 16.85
CA LEU A 54 -13.68 25.07 15.69
C LEU A 54 -15.00 25.64 15.17
N GLN A 55 -15.04 26.94 14.92
CA GLN A 55 -16.17 27.64 14.30
C GLN A 55 -15.70 28.39 13.07
N PHE A 56 -16.41 28.21 11.96
CA PHE A 56 -16.10 28.90 10.73
C PHE A 56 -17.33 29.05 9.83
N GLN A 57 -17.22 30.02 8.92
CA GLN A 57 -18.19 30.30 7.89
C GLN A 57 -17.58 30.00 6.52
N VAL A 58 -18.36 29.40 5.63
CA VAL A 58 -17.98 29.19 4.22
C VAL A 58 -18.99 29.92 3.35
N ASP A 59 -18.53 30.87 2.55
CA ASP A 59 -19.33 31.54 1.53
C ASP A 59 -19.13 30.84 0.19
N ILE A 60 -20.23 30.51 -0.48
CA ILE A 60 -20.26 29.67 -1.68
C ILE A 60 -20.97 30.43 -2.80
N PRO A 61 -20.29 30.69 -3.92
CA PRO A 61 -20.91 31.35 -5.07
C PRO A 61 -22.07 30.56 -5.67
N ALA A 62 -22.95 31.25 -6.40
CA ALA A 62 -24.01 30.60 -7.18
C ALA A 62 -23.42 29.59 -8.19
N TYR A 63 -24.09 28.45 -8.35
CA TYR A 63 -23.66 27.45 -9.33
C TYR A 63 -23.86 27.94 -10.77
N GLN A 64 -23.06 27.39 -11.67
CA GLN A 64 -23.08 27.64 -13.11
C GLN A 64 -23.13 26.30 -13.85
N ILE A 65 -23.61 26.31 -15.08
CA ILE A 65 -23.56 25.16 -15.97
C ILE A 65 -22.54 25.47 -17.06
N ASN A 66 -21.53 24.62 -17.20
CA ASN A 66 -20.51 24.80 -18.23
C ASN A 66 -21.04 24.40 -19.63
N ALA A 67 -20.23 24.62 -20.66
CA ALA A 67 -20.61 24.28 -22.04
C ALA A 67 -20.89 22.77 -22.26
N ALA A 68 -20.35 21.90 -21.39
CA ALA A 68 -20.57 20.46 -21.40
C ALA A 68 -21.81 20.03 -20.60
N GLY A 69 -22.54 20.96 -19.97
CA GLY A 69 -23.72 20.64 -19.16
C GLY A 69 -23.42 20.22 -17.72
N GLN A 70 -22.17 20.31 -17.26
CA GLN A 70 -21.79 19.99 -15.89
C GLN A 70 -22.04 21.17 -14.94
N VAL A 71 -22.45 20.83 -13.73
CA VAL A 71 -22.63 21.78 -12.63
C VAL A 71 -21.27 22.19 -12.08
N GLN A 72 -21.00 23.49 -11.99
CA GLN A 72 -19.76 24.06 -11.47
C GLN A 72 -20.05 25.15 -10.44
N ILE A 73 -19.21 25.26 -9.42
CA ILE A 73 -19.22 26.38 -8.49
C ILE A 73 -17.80 26.97 -8.49
N PRO A 74 -17.60 28.25 -8.84
CA PRO A 74 -16.28 28.86 -8.85
C PRO A 74 -15.52 28.71 -7.53
N GLY A 75 -14.36 28.06 -7.56
CA GLY A 75 -13.53 27.80 -6.38
C GLY A 75 -13.79 26.46 -5.68
N LEU A 76 -14.76 25.66 -6.12
CA LEU A 76 -14.91 24.27 -5.69
C LEU A 76 -14.32 23.32 -6.74
N LEU A 77 -13.24 22.65 -6.35
CA LEU A 77 -12.54 21.67 -7.19
C LEU A 77 -12.99 20.23 -6.91
N ALA A 78 -13.42 19.93 -5.68
CA ALA A 78 -13.88 18.61 -5.30
C ALA A 78 -15.27 18.31 -5.86
N ARG A 79 -15.48 17.09 -6.32
CA ARG A 79 -16.70 16.63 -6.98
C ARG A 79 -17.01 15.21 -6.58
N GLN A 80 -18.27 14.83 -6.65
CA GLN A 80 -18.66 13.43 -6.46
C GLN A 80 -18.07 12.58 -7.59
N THR A 81 -17.19 11.65 -7.23
CA THR A 81 -16.41 10.82 -8.16
C THR A 81 -16.90 9.37 -8.18
N GLU A 82 -17.82 8.99 -7.30
CA GLU A 82 -18.43 7.66 -7.29
C GLU A 82 -19.17 7.40 -8.62
N PRO A 83 -18.79 6.37 -9.40
CA PRO A 83 -19.38 6.15 -10.71
C PRO A 83 -20.90 6.07 -10.69
N GLY A 84 -21.53 6.88 -11.53
CA GLY A 84 -22.97 6.88 -11.76
C GLY A 84 -23.84 7.72 -10.82
N VAL A 85 -23.28 8.31 -9.77
CA VAL A 85 -23.99 9.29 -8.93
C VAL A 85 -24.02 10.67 -9.62
N PRO A 86 -24.96 11.59 -9.30
CA PRO A 86 -24.94 12.94 -9.85
C PRO A 86 -23.60 13.67 -9.62
N ASP A 87 -22.96 14.14 -10.70
CA ASP A 87 -21.69 14.87 -10.66
C ASP A 87 -21.89 16.30 -10.13
N LEU A 88 -21.77 16.43 -8.80
CA LEU A 88 -22.01 17.66 -8.06
C LEU A 88 -20.74 18.13 -7.33
N PRO A 89 -20.37 19.43 -7.42
CA PRO A 89 -19.23 19.97 -6.69
C PRO A 89 -19.53 20.11 -5.19
N TYR A 90 -18.52 19.94 -4.35
CA TYR A 90 -18.63 20.10 -2.90
C TYR A 90 -17.41 20.81 -2.30
N TYR A 91 -17.58 21.35 -1.10
CA TYR A 91 -16.50 21.97 -0.34
C TYR A 91 -15.85 20.93 0.56
N THR A 92 -14.52 20.94 0.63
CA THR A 92 -13.74 19.97 1.39
C THR A 92 -12.60 20.66 2.10
N THR A 93 -12.27 20.22 3.31
CA THR A 93 -11.10 20.68 4.06
C THR A 93 -10.71 19.67 5.13
N TYR A 94 -9.43 19.67 5.53
CA TYR A 94 -8.98 18.93 6.70
C TYR A 94 -9.12 19.76 7.97
N ILE A 95 -9.62 19.11 9.02
CA ILE A 95 -9.74 19.68 10.36
C ILE A 95 -8.87 18.85 11.31
N ALA A 96 -7.86 19.48 11.90
CA ALA A 96 -7.07 18.86 12.94
C ALA A 96 -7.86 18.75 14.24
N LEU A 97 -7.69 17.62 14.92
CA LEU A 97 -8.32 17.29 16.18
C LEU A 97 -7.24 17.21 17.28
N PRO A 98 -7.55 17.60 18.52
CA PRO A 98 -6.74 17.19 19.65
C PRO A 98 -6.66 15.65 19.72
N PRO A 99 -5.55 15.08 20.25
CA PRO A 99 -5.41 13.64 20.43
C PRO A 99 -6.58 13.09 21.25
N ASP A 100 -7.07 11.90 20.92
CA ASP A 100 -8.16 11.21 21.63
C ASP A 100 -9.53 11.93 21.60
N ALA A 101 -9.63 13.12 20.99
CA ALA A 101 -10.88 13.87 20.99
C ALA A 101 -11.97 13.21 20.12
N GLU A 102 -13.19 13.17 20.66
CA GLU A 102 -14.41 12.96 19.88
C GLU A 102 -14.88 14.29 19.29
N VAL A 103 -15.50 14.23 18.12
CA VAL A 103 -15.95 15.41 17.37
C VAL A 103 -17.45 15.33 17.09
N SER A 104 -18.16 16.40 17.41
CA SER A 104 -19.55 16.60 17.00
C SER A 104 -19.65 17.83 16.10
N VAL A 105 -20.41 17.74 15.02
CA VAL A 105 -20.50 18.79 14.00
C VAL A 105 -21.94 19.25 13.86
N GLU A 106 -22.14 20.56 13.88
CA GLU A 106 -23.40 21.23 13.56
C GLU A 106 -23.17 22.09 12.31
N VAL A 107 -23.98 21.86 11.27
CA VAL A 107 -23.92 22.60 10.00
C VAL A 107 -25.25 23.29 9.78
N LEU A 108 -25.22 24.62 9.68
CA LEU A 108 -26.38 25.44 9.36
C LEU A 108 -26.23 26.03 7.95
N PRO A 109 -27.05 25.60 6.97
CA PRO A 109 -27.08 26.22 5.66
C PRO A 109 -27.83 27.56 5.73
N LEU A 110 -27.30 28.56 5.04
CA LEU A 110 -27.87 29.90 4.93
C LEU A 110 -27.96 30.29 3.45
N ASP A 111 -28.78 31.29 3.16
CA ASP A 111 -29.03 31.81 1.81
C ASP A 111 -29.34 30.69 0.80
N VAL A 112 -30.29 29.84 1.20
CA VAL A 112 -30.73 28.70 0.40
C VAL A 112 -31.58 29.17 -0.78
N VAL A 113 -31.18 28.73 -1.97
CA VAL A 113 -31.87 28.99 -3.24
C VAL A 113 -32.31 27.66 -3.84
N GLU A 114 -33.58 27.60 -4.26
CA GLU A 114 -34.12 26.45 -4.99
C GLU A 114 -34.34 26.83 -6.46
N THR A 115 -33.82 25.99 -7.34
CA THR A 115 -33.93 26.11 -8.80
C THR A 115 -34.29 24.75 -9.39
N SER A 116 -34.30 24.65 -10.71
CA SER A 116 -34.53 23.39 -11.42
C SER A 116 -33.54 23.22 -12.57
N LEU A 117 -33.02 22.01 -12.74
CA LEU A 117 -32.27 21.58 -13.91
C LEU A 117 -32.98 20.42 -14.58
N THR A 118 -32.90 20.36 -15.91
CA THR A 118 -33.50 19.25 -16.67
C THR A 118 -32.84 17.92 -16.32
N ARG A 119 -31.51 17.93 -16.16
CA ARG A 119 -30.71 16.76 -15.84
C ARG A 119 -29.33 17.19 -15.36
N VAL A 120 -28.82 16.53 -14.33
CA VAL A 120 -27.41 16.59 -13.94
C VAL A 120 -26.72 15.34 -14.47
N LEU A 121 -25.56 15.50 -15.11
CA LEU A 121 -24.78 14.37 -15.63
C LEU A 121 -24.28 13.49 -14.48
N PRO A 122 -24.21 12.16 -14.65
CA PRO A 122 -23.60 11.30 -13.66
C PRO A 122 -22.08 11.49 -13.66
N ALA A 123 -21.43 11.19 -12.54
CA ALA A 123 -20.00 10.98 -12.48
C ALA A 123 -19.63 9.81 -13.41
N PRO A 124 -18.56 9.94 -14.21
CA PRO A 124 -18.20 8.95 -15.21
C PRO A 124 -17.85 7.59 -14.57
N ASP A 125 -18.25 6.53 -15.25
CA ASP A 125 -17.81 5.15 -15.06
C ASP A 125 -16.82 4.79 -16.18
N MET A 126 -16.13 3.65 -16.10
CA MET A 126 -15.10 3.26 -17.08
C MET A 126 -15.33 1.89 -17.69
N LEU A 127 -15.16 1.84 -19.00
CA LEU A 127 -15.03 0.61 -19.77
C LEU A 127 -13.59 0.45 -20.26
N PHE A 128 -13.11 -0.79 -20.30
CA PHE A 128 -11.84 -1.12 -20.97
C PHE A 128 -12.15 -2.00 -22.17
N ASP A 129 -11.82 -1.53 -23.37
CA ASP A 129 -11.86 -2.40 -24.54
C ASP A 129 -10.62 -3.32 -24.52
N GLN A 130 -10.81 -4.63 -24.77
CA GLN A 130 -9.68 -5.57 -24.73
C GLN A 130 -8.67 -5.26 -25.85
N ALA A 131 -7.41 -5.11 -25.46
CA ALA A 131 -6.27 -5.44 -26.30
C ALA A 131 -5.58 -6.69 -25.70
N ASP A 132 -5.73 -7.80 -26.43
CA ASP A 132 -4.91 -9.01 -26.47
C ASP A 132 -3.99 -9.36 -25.28
N GLY A 133 -4.34 -10.48 -24.62
CA GLY A 133 -3.44 -11.55 -24.12
C GLY A 133 -2.42 -11.26 -23.02
N VAL A 134 -1.89 -10.05 -22.93
CA VAL A 134 -0.73 -9.65 -22.12
C VAL A 134 -0.92 -8.24 -21.56
N GLY A 135 -2.08 -7.94 -20.97
CA GLY A 135 -2.32 -6.92 -19.93
C GLY A 135 -1.66 -5.52 -19.97
N LEU A 136 -1.10 -5.04 -21.08
CA LEU A 136 -0.19 -3.89 -21.11
C LEU A 136 -0.57 -2.82 -22.16
N THR A 137 -1.76 -2.91 -22.74
CA THR A 137 -2.24 -2.01 -23.81
C THR A 137 -3.73 -1.67 -23.70
N ALA A 138 -4.36 -1.87 -22.54
CA ALA A 138 -5.79 -1.60 -22.37
C ALA A 138 -6.07 -0.10 -22.47
N VAL A 139 -6.98 0.29 -23.36
CA VAL A 139 -7.41 1.70 -23.50
C VAL A 139 -8.64 1.91 -22.64
N PRO A 140 -8.57 2.75 -21.60
CA PRO A 140 -9.72 3.15 -20.83
C PRO A 140 -10.65 4.05 -21.64
N ARG A 141 -11.97 3.90 -21.44
CA ARG A 141 -13.00 4.77 -22.00
C ARG A 141 -14.00 5.20 -20.92
N GLU A 142 -14.16 6.51 -20.74
CA GLU A 142 -15.19 7.06 -19.89
C GLU A 142 -16.59 6.85 -20.48
N ILE A 143 -17.52 6.39 -19.65
CA ILE A 143 -18.94 6.26 -19.97
C ILE A 143 -19.79 6.95 -18.91
N LEU A 144 -20.87 7.58 -19.34
CA LEU A 144 -21.85 8.17 -18.42
C LEU A 144 -22.97 7.15 -18.19
N ARG A 145 -22.92 6.48 -17.03
CA ARG A 145 -23.94 5.48 -16.63
C ARG A 145 -24.59 5.92 -15.34
N GLU A 146 -25.88 6.25 -15.38
CA GLU A 146 -26.63 6.61 -14.19
C GLU A 146 -26.81 5.41 -13.26
N ASP A 147 -26.56 5.62 -11.96
CA ASP A 147 -27.00 4.69 -10.93
C ASP A 147 -28.53 4.76 -10.82
N ALA A 148 -29.20 3.68 -11.24
CA ALA A 148 -30.65 3.59 -11.22
C ALA A 148 -31.26 3.74 -9.82
N ALA A 149 -30.54 3.37 -8.76
CA ALA A 149 -31.01 3.52 -7.38
C ALA A 149 -31.01 4.99 -6.92
N ILE A 150 -30.11 5.82 -7.48
CA ILE A 150 -30.04 7.26 -7.17
C ILE A 150 -30.91 8.05 -8.14
N TYR A 151 -30.74 7.84 -9.45
CA TYR A 151 -31.50 8.57 -10.48
C TYR A 151 -33.00 8.20 -10.50
N GLY A 152 -33.37 7.02 -9.99
CA GLY A 152 -34.76 6.61 -9.80
C GLY A 152 -35.39 7.05 -8.47
N ARG A 153 -34.63 7.68 -7.55
CA ARG A 153 -35.12 8.07 -6.22
C ARG A 153 -35.62 9.51 -6.23
N ASP A 154 -36.89 9.70 -5.86
CA ASP A 154 -37.50 11.03 -5.70
C ASP A 154 -37.09 11.67 -4.36
N ALA A 155 -35.82 12.05 -4.24
CA ALA A 155 -35.25 12.74 -3.09
C ALA A 155 -34.00 13.54 -3.50
N LEU A 156 -33.63 14.55 -2.71
CA LEU A 156 -32.36 15.28 -2.89
C LEU A 156 -31.15 14.36 -2.64
N PHE A 157 -30.20 14.39 -3.57
CA PHE A 157 -28.87 13.77 -3.48
C PHE A 157 -27.76 14.85 -3.46
N PRO A 158 -26.73 14.73 -2.61
CA PRO A 158 -26.67 13.84 -1.44
C PRO A 158 -27.84 14.10 -0.48
N ASP A 159 -28.21 13.12 0.34
CA ASP A 159 -29.32 13.28 1.30
C ASP A 159 -28.91 14.00 2.60
N THR A 160 -27.62 14.21 2.80
CA THR A 160 -27.02 14.97 3.92
C THR A 160 -26.45 16.31 3.47
N LEU A 161 -26.22 17.22 4.42
CA LEU A 161 -25.54 18.51 4.18
C LEU A 161 -24.03 18.41 4.29
N TYR A 162 -23.53 17.41 5.01
CA TYR A 162 -22.12 17.18 5.20
C TYR A 162 -21.84 15.70 5.49
N THR A 163 -20.60 15.30 5.28
CA THR A 163 -20.02 14.06 5.79
C THR A 163 -18.70 14.38 6.50
N LEU A 164 -18.29 13.48 7.39
CA LEU A 164 -17.01 13.56 8.10
C LEU A 164 -16.32 12.21 7.95
N SER A 165 -15.03 12.21 7.59
CA SER A 165 -14.26 10.97 7.52
C SER A 165 -14.07 10.34 8.90
N ALA A 166 -13.65 9.08 8.94
CA ALA A 166 -13.00 8.53 10.12
C ALA A 166 -11.75 9.39 10.48
N PRO A 167 -11.34 9.46 11.76
CA PRO A 167 -10.10 10.11 12.14
C PRO A 167 -8.89 9.45 11.47
N MET A 168 -8.02 10.28 10.91
CA MET A 168 -6.77 9.91 10.23
C MET A 168 -5.58 10.56 10.94
N TYR A 169 -4.37 10.15 10.59
CA TYR A 169 -3.15 10.81 11.02
C TYR A 169 -2.34 11.26 9.81
N LEU A 170 -1.87 12.50 9.88
CA LEU A 170 -0.76 12.96 9.08
C LEU A 170 0.44 13.09 10.01
N ARG A 171 1.26 12.05 10.08
CA ARG A 171 2.36 11.90 11.03
C ARG A 171 1.86 12.06 12.47
N ASP A 172 2.11 13.22 13.07
CA ASP A 172 1.74 13.55 14.44
C ASP A 172 0.55 14.53 14.54
N ILE A 173 -0.15 14.77 13.43
CA ILE A 173 -1.38 15.56 13.40
C ILE A 173 -2.56 14.62 13.16
N ARG A 174 -3.41 14.45 14.18
CA ARG A 174 -4.69 13.75 14.03
C ARG A 174 -5.70 14.67 13.34
N LEU A 175 -6.40 14.19 12.32
CA LEU A 175 -7.33 15.02 11.54
C LEU A 175 -8.55 14.25 11.02
N VAL A 176 -9.54 14.98 10.54
CA VAL A 176 -10.71 14.47 9.80
C VAL A 176 -10.91 15.30 8.54
N ALA A 177 -11.40 14.68 7.47
CA ALA A 177 -11.88 15.39 6.29
C ALA A 177 -13.36 15.75 6.48
N LEU A 178 -13.68 17.04 6.35
CA LEU A 178 -15.06 17.53 6.35
C LEU A 178 -15.46 17.85 4.92
N HIS A 179 -16.54 17.23 4.45
CA HIS A 179 -17.15 17.55 3.16
C HIS A 179 -18.50 18.23 3.39
N LEU A 180 -18.70 19.43 2.84
CA LEU A 180 -19.98 20.15 2.86
C LEU A 180 -20.59 20.09 1.46
N TYR A 181 -21.87 19.76 1.36
CA TYR A 181 -22.61 19.62 0.10
C TYR A 181 -23.48 20.86 -0.17
N PRO A 182 -22.91 21.92 -0.80
CA PRO A 182 -23.63 23.16 -1.03
C PRO A 182 -24.72 23.04 -2.07
N ILE A 183 -24.63 22.06 -2.97
CA ILE A 183 -25.61 21.82 -4.02
C ILE A 183 -26.10 20.39 -3.92
N ARG A 184 -27.43 20.23 -3.99
CA ARG A 184 -28.13 18.96 -3.90
C ARG A 184 -29.17 18.90 -5.01
N TYR A 185 -29.38 17.73 -5.59
CA TYR A 185 -30.20 17.55 -6.77
C TYR A 185 -31.19 16.39 -6.56
N ASN A 186 -32.46 16.60 -6.89
CA ASN A 186 -33.44 15.52 -6.97
C ASN A 186 -33.54 15.04 -8.43
N PRO A 187 -33.06 13.82 -8.73
CA PRO A 187 -33.02 13.33 -10.11
C PRO A 187 -34.39 13.12 -10.77
N VAL A 188 -35.44 12.86 -9.99
CA VAL A 188 -36.79 12.58 -10.51
C VAL A 188 -37.54 13.88 -10.82
N THR A 189 -37.43 14.89 -9.96
CA THR A 189 -38.15 16.17 -10.13
C THR A 189 -37.34 17.24 -10.85
N GLY A 190 -36.02 17.07 -10.95
CA GLY A 190 -35.10 18.08 -11.47
C GLY A 190 -34.81 19.22 -10.48
N GLN A 191 -35.34 19.17 -9.26
CA GLN A 191 -35.14 20.20 -8.24
C GLN A 191 -33.66 20.29 -7.86
N VAL A 192 -33.13 21.51 -7.84
CA VAL A 192 -31.80 21.83 -7.33
C VAL A 192 -31.96 22.69 -6.08
N TRP A 193 -31.30 22.29 -5.02
CA TRP A 193 -31.22 23.01 -3.77
C TRP A 193 -29.77 23.48 -3.61
N GLN A 194 -29.54 24.78 -3.44
CA GLN A 194 -28.20 25.34 -3.21
C GLN A 194 -28.16 26.17 -1.94
N ALA A 195 -27.28 25.85 -1.00
CA ALA A 195 -26.85 26.76 0.06
C ALA A 195 -25.68 27.62 -0.44
N GLN A 196 -25.81 28.94 -0.34
CA GLN A 196 -24.74 29.89 -0.70
C GLN A 196 -23.86 30.27 0.51
N GLN A 197 -24.19 29.79 1.69
CA GLN A 197 -23.36 29.92 2.87
C GLN A 197 -23.58 28.76 3.85
N PHE A 198 -22.51 28.37 4.54
CA PHE A 198 -22.59 27.47 5.71
C PHE A 198 -21.97 28.15 6.93
N ASN A 199 -22.66 28.04 8.07
CA ASN A 199 -22.04 28.19 9.39
C ASN A 199 -21.80 26.81 9.97
N VAL A 200 -20.55 26.52 10.31
CA VAL A 200 -20.12 25.23 10.85
C VAL A 200 -19.58 25.42 12.27
N ASN A 201 -20.10 24.63 13.20
CA ASN A 201 -19.65 24.56 14.58
C ASN A 201 -19.23 23.12 14.90
N MET A 202 -17.94 22.92 15.16
CA MET A 202 -17.37 21.64 15.54
C MET A 202 -16.97 21.71 17.02
N THR A 203 -17.47 20.80 17.83
CA THR A 203 -17.09 20.68 19.25
C THR A 203 -16.16 19.49 19.43
N PHE A 204 -15.04 19.70 20.14
CA PHE A 204 -14.08 18.66 20.45
C PHE A 204 -14.18 18.32 21.95
N SER A 205 -14.34 17.04 22.27
CA SER A 205 -14.50 16.57 23.65
C SER A 205 -13.59 15.38 23.95
N GLY A 206 -13.14 15.23 25.20
CA GLY A 206 -12.24 14.13 25.59
C GLY A 206 -10.79 14.25 25.12
N GLY A 207 -10.40 15.36 24.49
CA GLY A 207 -9.05 15.53 23.93
C GLY A 207 -7.95 15.57 25.00
N ARG A 208 -6.87 14.81 24.77
CA ARG A 208 -5.65 14.82 25.60
C ARG A 208 -4.76 15.99 25.23
N LEU A 209 -4.43 16.82 26.22
CA LEU A 209 -3.59 18.02 26.06
C LEU A 209 -2.26 17.94 26.84
N THR A 210 -1.89 16.74 27.27
CA THR A 210 -0.62 16.43 27.96
C THR A 210 0.21 15.46 27.13
N ASP A 211 1.52 15.43 27.38
CA ASP A 211 2.47 14.54 26.68
C ASP A 211 2.40 14.69 25.15
N LEU A 212 2.34 15.95 24.71
CA LEU A 212 2.25 16.36 23.33
C LEU A 212 3.63 16.55 22.72
N ARG A 213 3.74 16.29 21.42
CA ARG A 213 4.98 16.47 20.66
C ARG A 213 5.15 17.94 20.27
N PRO A 214 6.38 18.47 20.28
CA PRO A 214 6.63 19.82 19.79
C PRO A 214 6.38 19.88 18.28
N SER A 215 5.77 20.96 17.81
CA SER A 215 5.73 21.30 16.39
C SER A 215 7.16 21.34 15.82
N PRO A 216 7.40 20.82 14.61
CA PRO A 216 8.66 21.01 13.89
C PRO A 216 9.05 22.49 13.79
N ALA A 217 10.36 22.75 13.70
CA ALA A 217 10.90 24.11 13.61
C ALA A 217 10.70 24.77 12.24
N LEU A 218 10.55 23.97 11.18
CA LEU A 218 10.27 24.43 9.82
C LEU A 218 8.78 24.78 9.69
N ASP A 219 8.48 25.90 9.02
CA ASP A 219 7.11 26.31 8.71
C ASP A 219 6.54 25.43 7.59
N GLU A 220 5.57 24.57 7.91
CA GLU A 220 4.95 23.64 6.95
C GLU A 220 3.80 24.33 6.19
N LYS A 221 4.13 25.35 5.40
CA LYS A 221 3.13 26.19 4.70
C LYS A 221 2.10 25.36 3.91
N GLY A 222 2.54 24.30 3.22
CA GLY A 222 1.63 23.41 2.48
C GLY A 222 0.54 22.80 3.37
N LEU A 223 0.87 22.39 4.60
CA LEU A 223 -0.12 21.86 5.54
C LEU A 223 -1.04 22.95 6.08
N ARG A 224 -0.51 24.16 6.26
CA ARG A 224 -1.30 25.33 6.69
C ARG A 224 -2.41 25.70 5.70
N ASP A 225 -2.18 25.47 4.42
CA ASP A 225 -3.16 25.75 3.35
C ASP A 225 -4.17 24.60 3.18
N LEU A 226 -3.82 23.36 3.54
CA LEU A 226 -4.71 22.19 3.48
C LEU A 226 -5.56 21.97 4.75
N ILE A 227 -5.04 22.36 5.93
CA ILE A 227 -5.68 22.14 7.23
C ILE A 227 -6.21 23.47 7.77
N LEU A 228 -7.53 23.61 7.84
CA LEU A 228 -8.20 24.88 8.16
C LEU A 228 -7.78 25.48 9.52
N ASN A 229 -7.49 24.64 10.50
CA ASN A 229 -7.08 25.03 11.86
C ASN A 229 -5.63 24.67 12.19
N TYR A 230 -4.74 24.58 11.19
CA TYR A 230 -3.33 24.20 11.35
C TYR A 230 -2.61 24.97 12.48
N ASP A 231 -2.79 26.30 12.54
CA ASP A 231 -2.13 27.14 13.54
C ASP A 231 -2.44 26.71 14.99
N ALA A 232 -3.67 26.24 15.24
CA ALA A 232 -4.05 25.72 16.55
C ALA A 232 -3.56 24.28 16.74
N ALA A 233 -3.58 23.47 15.68
CA ALA A 233 -3.11 22.07 15.67
C ALA A 233 -1.64 21.92 16.07
N ARG A 234 -0.80 22.92 15.79
CA ARG A 234 0.61 22.95 16.21
C ARG A 234 0.80 22.74 17.72
N ALA A 235 -0.21 23.09 18.51
CA ALA A 235 -0.17 22.94 19.96
C ALA A 235 -0.66 21.58 20.46
N TRP A 236 -1.18 20.67 19.61
CA TRP A 236 -1.82 19.41 20.01
C TRP A 236 -1.31 18.18 19.25
N ARG A 237 -0.03 18.16 18.87
CA ARG A 237 0.54 17.04 18.11
C ARG A 237 0.75 15.79 18.95
N SER A 238 0.39 14.63 18.41
CA SER A 238 0.64 13.32 19.02
C SER A 238 0.61 12.22 17.98
N LEU A 239 1.36 11.16 18.26
CA LEU A 239 1.22 9.87 17.60
C LEU A 239 0.14 9.03 18.30
N PRO A 240 -0.48 8.07 17.61
CA PRO A 240 -1.37 7.10 18.24
C PRO A 240 -0.61 6.12 19.13
N ALA A 241 -1.32 5.51 20.09
CA ALA A 241 -0.70 4.70 21.14
C ALA A 241 0.02 3.44 20.61
N ASP A 242 -0.48 2.84 19.55
CA ASP A 242 0.15 1.69 18.88
C ASP A 242 1.52 2.04 18.30
N VAL A 243 1.68 3.24 17.72
CA VAL A 243 2.98 3.73 17.24
C VAL A 243 3.93 4.02 18.41
N LEU A 244 3.43 4.64 19.48
CA LEU A 244 4.24 4.94 20.68
C LEU A 244 4.69 3.68 21.45
N ASN A 245 3.90 2.61 21.37
CA ASN A 245 4.19 1.33 22.03
C ASN A 245 4.87 0.32 21.10
N ALA A 246 5.12 0.68 19.85
CA ALA A 246 5.90 -0.15 18.93
C ALA A 246 7.25 -0.47 19.58
N SER A 247 7.58 -1.75 19.64
CA SER A 247 8.79 -2.25 20.31
C SER A 247 9.69 -2.93 19.29
N PRO A 248 11.02 -2.88 19.48
CA PRO A 248 11.91 -3.63 18.63
C PRO A 248 11.66 -5.12 18.85
N THR A 249 12.03 -5.93 17.87
CA THR A 249 11.84 -7.37 17.96
C THR A 249 12.82 -8.05 18.91
N THR A 250 12.52 -9.32 19.21
CA THR A 250 12.97 -10.06 20.39
C THR A 250 14.31 -10.79 20.22
N LEU A 251 15.02 -10.64 19.09
CA LEU A 251 16.31 -11.30 18.90
C LEU A 251 17.39 -10.63 19.76
N PRO A 252 18.29 -11.40 20.41
CA PRO A 252 19.33 -10.84 21.26
C PRO A 252 20.44 -10.16 20.44
N ILE A 253 20.56 -8.83 20.60
CA ILE A 253 21.59 -8.03 19.92
C ILE A 253 23.00 -8.51 20.28
N GLY A 254 23.85 -8.68 19.27
CA GLY A 254 25.24 -9.07 19.42
C GLY A 254 25.46 -10.53 19.82
N VAL A 255 24.41 -11.33 19.95
CA VAL A 255 24.50 -12.76 20.28
C VAL A 255 24.34 -13.59 19.00
N PRO A 256 25.23 -14.56 18.72
CA PRO A 256 25.02 -15.51 17.63
C PRO A 256 23.69 -16.26 17.75
N THR A 257 22.82 -16.07 16.76
CA THR A 257 21.53 -16.73 16.61
C THR A 257 21.51 -17.56 15.34
N PHE A 258 20.65 -18.57 15.29
CA PHE A 258 20.61 -19.56 14.21
C PHE A 258 19.21 -19.60 13.63
N LYS A 259 19.09 -19.21 12.36
CA LYS A 259 17.86 -19.23 11.57
C LYS A 259 17.66 -20.64 11.03
N ILE A 260 16.50 -21.24 11.30
CA ILE A 260 16.13 -22.59 10.87
C ILE A 260 14.93 -22.48 9.91
N ALA A 261 15.09 -22.97 8.67
CA ALA A 261 14.05 -22.94 7.64
C ALA A 261 13.36 -24.31 7.49
N ILE A 262 12.02 -24.34 7.56
CA ILE A 262 11.18 -25.54 7.51
C ILE A 262 10.00 -25.30 6.55
N ASN A 263 9.68 -26.28 5.70
CA ASN A 263 8.60 -26.17 4.71
C ASN A 263 7.51 -27.25 4.81
N ALA A 264 7.57 -28.10 5.83
CA ALA A 264 6.63 -29.20 6.04
C ALA A 264 6.29 -29.38 7.52
N ASP A 265 5.15 -30.00 7.78
CA ASP A 265 4.76 -30.41 9.12
C ASP A 265 5.51 -31.68 9.53
N GLY A 266 6.11 -31.66 10.70
CA GLY A 266 6.89 -32.78 11.20
C GLY A 266 7.48 -32.55 12.58
N VAL A 267 8.08 -33.62 13.11
CA VAL A 267 8.98 -33.51 14.27
C VAL A 267 10.40 -33.46 13.75
N TYR A 268 11.14 -32.46 14.23
CA TYR A 268 12.48 -32.13 13.75
C TYR A 268 13.51 -32.20 14.88
N ASP A 269 14.67 -32.76 14.57
CA ASP A 269 15.86 -32.74 15.42
C ASP A 269 16.89 -31.75 14.89
N VAL A 270 17.24 -30.77 15.72
CA VAL A 270 18.38 -29.88 15.52
C VAL A 270 19.52 -30.39 16.39
N CYS A 271 20.34 -31.27 15.81
CA CYS A 271 21.43 -31.91 16.53
C CYS A 271 22.68 -31.05 16.57
N GLN A 272 23.51 -31.29 17.58
CA GLN A 272 24.74 -30.57 17.82
C GLN A 272 25.66 -30.47 16.58
N PRO A 273 25.90 -31.53 15.79
CA PRO A 273 26.80 -31.44 14.64
C PRO A 273 26.30 -30.47 13.56
N ALA A 274 24.98 -30.33 13.40
CA ALA A 274 24.38 -29.40 12.44
C ALA A 274 24.57 -27.94 12.89
N LEU A 275 24.39 -27.68 14.20
CA LEU A 275 24.63 -26.35 14.78
C LEU A 275 26.12 -25.98 14.78
N ALA A 276 27.01 -26.93 15.08
CA ALA A 276 28.45 -26.74 14.98
C ALA A 276 28.88 -26.42 13.54
N ALA A 277 28.35 -27.16 12.56
CA ALA A 277 28.59 -26.90 11.14
C ALA A 277 28.05 -25.53 10.68
N ALA A 278 26.95 -25.05 11.29
CA ALA A 278 26.41 -23.73 11.06
C ALA A 278 27.18 -22.60 11.80
N GLY A 279 28.18 -22.93 12.62
CA GLY A 279 29.05 -21.95 13.29
C GLY A 279 28.78 -21.74 14.79
N MET A 280 27.93 -22.56 15.43
CA MET A 280 27.73 -22.50 16.88
C MET A 280 28.97 -22.99 17.63
N ASN A 281 29.39 -22.24 18.65
CA ASN A 281 30.42 -22.68 19.59
C ASN A 281 29.86 -23.66 20.63
N VAL A 282 29.49 -24.85 20.16
CA VAL A 282 28.81 -25.92 20.91
C VAL A 282 29.55 -26.35 22.18
N GLY A 283 30.88 -26.25 22.23
CA GLY A 283 31.68 -26.59 23.42
C GLY A 283 31.48 -25.63 24.61
N SER A 284 30.71 -24.56 24.43
CA SER A 284 30.35 -23.58 25.48
C SER A 284 28.85 -23.50 25.74
N VAL A 285 28.06 -24.36 25.09
CA VAL A 285 26.59 -24.32 25.14
C VAL A 285 26.11 -25.25 26.25
N ASN A 286 25.29 -24.70 27.15
CA ASN A 286 24.43 -25.52 28.00
C ASN A 286 23.09 -25.76 27.27
N PRO A 287 22.76 -27.02 26.90
CA PRO A 287 21.56 -27.33 26.13
C PRO A 287 20.24 -26.99 26.85
N HIS A 288 20.23 -26.92 28.19
CA HIS A 288 19.08 -26.52 29.01
C HIS A 288 18.83 -25.00 29.01
N THR A 289 19.69 -24.24 28.33
CA THR A 289 19.55 -22.78 28.17
C THR A 289 19.35 -22.38 26.72
N ILE A 290 19.08 -23.34 25.83
CA ILE A 290 18.74 -23.04 24.44
C ILE A 290 17.34 -22.40 24.42
N GLN A 291 17.21 -21.30 23.70
CA GLN A 291 15.92 -20.67 23.46
C GLN A 291 15.57 -20.77 21.98
N MET A 292 14.31 -21.09 21.70
CA MET A 292 13.76 -21.09 20.35
C MET A 292 12.60 -20.09 20.24
N LEU A 293 12.49 -19.41 19.10
CA LEU A 293 11.40 -18.49 18.79
C LEU A 293 10.75 -18.76 17.42
N TYR A 294 9.47 -18.47 17.34
CA TYR A 294 8.68 -18.35 16.12
C TYR A 294 7.88 -17.05 16.15
N ARG A 295 8.03 -16.18 15.14
CA ARG A 295 7.39 -14.84 15.10
C ARG A 295 7.48 -14.07 16.43
N GLY A 296 8.66 -14.13 17.07
CA GLY A 296 8.95 -13.47 18.35
C GLY A 296 8.43 -14.19 19.60
N GLN A 297 7.71 -15.29 19.47
CA GLN A 297 7.13 -16.06 20.57
C GLN A 297 7.98 -17.30 20.90
N PRO A 298 8.15 -17.67 22.18
CA PRO A 298 8.84 -18.90 22.59
C PRO A 298 8.27 -20.16 21.93
N VAL A 299 9.16 -21.04 21.48
CA VAL A 299 8.83 -22.37 20.97
C VAL A 299 9.37 -23.41 21.93
N SER A 300 8.48 -24.30 22.37
CA SER A 300 8.82 -25.39 23.28
C SER A 300 9.50 -26.54 22.53
N TYR A 301 10.54 -27.11 23.13
CA TYR A 301 11.27 -28.27 22.59
C TYR A 301 11.47 -29.37 23.63
N GLN A 302 11.79 -30.58 23.17
CA GLN A 302 12.27 -31.69 23.96
C GLN A 302 13.77 -31.82 23.76
N PHE A 303 14.55 -31.84 24.84
CA PHE A 303 15.98 -32.15 24.76
C PHE A 303 16.19 -33.67 24.65
N ILE A 304 17.02 -34.09 23.70
CA ILE A 304 17.41 -35.49 23.47
C ILE A 304 18.90 -35.57 23.79
N GLY A 305 19.25 -36.23 24.89
CA GLY A 305 20.63 -36.32 25.37
C GLY A 305 20.72 -37.03 26.72
N ASP A 306 21.87 -36.95 27.37
CA ASP A 306 22.11 -37.61 28.66
C ASP A 306 21.65 -36.78 29.87
N GLY A 307 21.31 -35.51 29.62
CA GLY A 307 20.74 -34.58 30.59
C GLY A 307 21.79 -33.78 31.37
N ASP A 308 23.06 -33.88 31.01
CA ASP A 308 24.11 -33.04 31.58
C ASP A 308 24.11 -31.60 31.01
N ASN A 309 25.15 -30.81 31.28
CA ASN A 309 25.24 -29.41 30.83
C ASN A 309 26.18 -29.20 29.64
N ASN A 310 26.74 -30.26 29.10
CA ASN A 310 27.53 -30.25 27.87
C ASN A 310 26.58 -30.47 26.69
N PHE A 311 27.01 -30.10 25.49
CA PHE A 311 26.24 -30.36 24.27
C PHE A 311 27.05 -31.27 23.36
N GLU A 312 26.78 -32.57 23.44
CA GLU A 312 27.52 -33.64 22.78
C GLU A 312 27.05 -33.91 21.34
N PRO A 313 27.88 -34.53 20.48
CA PRO A 313 27.54 -34.80 19.09
C PRO A 313 26.27 -35.65 18.85
N ASP A 314 25.86 -36.48 19.81
CA ASP A 314 24.65 -37.32 19.75
C ASP A 314 23.40 -36.65 20.34
N GLU A 315 23.52 -35.40 20.79
CA GLU A 315 22.43 -34.67 21.42
C GLU A 315 21.72 -33.71 20.46
N CYS A 316 20.42 -33.54 20.68
CA CYS A 316 19.55 -32.76 19.80
C CYS A 316 18.47 -31.98 20.56
N VAL A 317 18.07 -30.87 19.96
CA VAL A 317 16.85 -30.14 20.30
C VAL A 317 15.73 -30.62 19.37
N ARG A 318 14.73 -31.31 19.92
CA ARG A 318 13.60 -31.87 19.19
C ARG A 318 12.37 -30.99 19.32
N PHE A 319 11.79 -30.53 18.21
CA PHE A 319 10.62 -29.63 18.24
C PHE A 319 9.62 -29.97 17.14
N PHE A 320 8.41 -29.39 17.25
CA PHE A 320 7.41 -29.47 16.19
C PHE A 320 7.62 -28.32 15.21
N GLY A 321 7.92 -28.64 13.95
CA GLY A 321 8.00 -27.67 12.87
C GLY A 321 6.80 -27.83 11.96
N TRP A 322 6.27 -26.71 11.48
CA TRP A 322 5.16 -26.69 10.51
C TRP A 322 5.47 -25.81 9.32
N LYS A 323 4.83 -26.14 8.18
CA LYS A 323 4.86 -25.32 6.97
C LYS A 323 4.22 -23.95 7.23
N PHE A 324 4.48 -22.98 6.37
CA PHE A 324 3.89 -21.65 6.53
C PHE A 324 2.36 -21.66 6.30
N GLU A 325 1.59 -21.22 7.31
CA GLU A 325 0.11 -21.20 7.33
C GLU A 325 -0.45 -19.77 7.42
N GLY A 326 0.22 -18.77 6.83
CA GLY A 326 -0.24 -17.38 6.80
C GLY A 326 -1.25 -17.05 5.69
N PRO A 327 -1.82 -15.83 5.67
CA PRO A 327 -2.74 -15.36 4.63
C PRO A 327 -2.04 -15.33 3.26
N ARG A 328 -2.81 -15.39 2.18
CA ARG A 328 -2.28 -15.41 0.80
C ARG A 328 -1.42 -14.19 0.48
N THR A 329 -1.73 -13.04 1.06
CA THR A 329 -0.91 -11.81 0.95
C THR A 329 0.50 -11.97 1.53
N GLU A 330 0.69 -12.75 2.60
CA GLU A 330 2.02 -13.11 3.10
C GLU A 330 2.64 -14.25 2.27
N LYS A 331 1.84 -15.24 1.85
CA LYS A 331 2.32 -16.38 1.02
C LYS A 331 2.89 -15.96 -0.33
N GLN A 332 2.62 -14.75 -0.82
CA GLN A 332 3.30 -14.23 -2.01
C GLN A 332 4.82 -14.14 -1.83
N PHE A 333 5.31 -13.98 -0.59
CA PHE A 333 6.71 -13.74 -0.25
C PHE A 333 7.42 -14.94 0.40
N VAL A 334 6.67 -15.88 0.99
CA VAL A 334 7.22 -16.90 1.88
C VAL A 334 7.25 -18.27 1.22
N ASN A 335 8.44 -18.87 1.15
CA ASN A 335 8.64 -20.28 0.77
C ASN A 335 8.75 -21.18 2.01
N ASP A 336 9.62 -20.80 2.95
CA ASP A 336 9.91 -21.55 4.16
C ASP A 336 9.40 -20.81 5.39
N ASN A 337 8.89 -21.56 6.36
CA ASN A 337 8.61 -21.09 7.69
C ASN A 337 9.90 -21.00 8.50
N ILE A 338 10.04 -19.98 9.37
CA ILE A 338 11.31 -19.66 10.02
C ILE A 338 11.21 -19.78 11.55
N TYR A 339 12.22 -20.42 12.14
CA TYR A 339 12.46 -20.50 13.57
C TYR A 339 13.83 -19.93 13.90
N TRP A 340 13.98 -19.34 15.08
CA TRP A 340 15.25 -18.85 15.59
C TRP A 340 15.69 -19.65 16.79
N LEU A 341 16.99 -19.92 16.92
CA LEU A 341 17.59 -20.67 18.03
C LEU A 341 18.87 -20.00 18.50
N TRP A 342 19.10 -19.89 19.81
CA TRP A 342 20.41 -19.49 20.38
C TRP A 342 20.62 -20.08 21.78
N ALA A 343 21.85 -20.04 22.27
CA ALA A 343 22.24 -20.52 23.60
C ALA A 343 22.21 -19.41 24.67
N ASN A 344 22.18 -19.77 25.96
CA ASN A 344 22.12 -18.84 27.09
C ASN A 344 20.86 -17.95 27.10
N GLY A 345 19.76 -18.43 26.52
CA GLY A 345 18.44 -17.81 26.58
C GLY A 345 17.56 -18.42 27.68
N THR A 346 16.26 -18.19 27.55
CA THR A 346 15.22 -18.83 28.40
C THR A 346 14.62 -20.02 27.67
N ALA A 347 14.93 -21.23 28.13
CA ALA A 347 14.40 -22.45 27.55
C ALA A 347 12.88 -22.59 27.81
N SER A 348 12.18 -23.13 26.81
CA SER A 348 10.79 -23.58 26.92
C SER A 348 10.73 -25.06 26.57
N THR A 349 10.14 -25.88 27.43
CA THR A 349 10.18 -27.34 27.29
C THR A 349 8.82 -27.92 27.01
N ILE A 350 8.74 -28.88 26.08
CA ILE A 350 7.55 -29.69 25.86
C ILE A 350 7.24 -30.45 27.15
N THR A 351 5.97 -30.38 27.56
CA THR A 351 5.48 -31.14 28.72
C THR A 351 4.98 -32.51 28.28
N THR A 352 5.03 -33.50 29.17
CA THR A 352 4.51 -34.84 28.91
C THR A 352 3.31 -35.12 29.79
N MET A 353 2.22 -35.58 29.18
CA MET A 353 1.01 -36.03 29.87
C MET A 353 0.80 -37.54 29.72
N PRO A 354 0.10 -38.20 30.66
CA PRO A 354 -0.31 -39.59 30.50
C PRO A 354 -1.18 -39.79 29.25
N ASN A 355 -0.93 -40.86 28.50
CA ASN A 355 -1.83 -41.24 27.41
C ASN A 355 -3.10 -41.90 27.97
N GLN A 356 -4.26 -41.45 27.52
CA GLN A 356 -5.56 -42.01 27.88
C GLN A 356 -6.19 -42.67 26.65
N THR A 357 -6.62 -43.93 26.78
CA THR A 357 -7.05 -44.77 25.65
C THR A 357 -8.43 -45.40 25.83
N GLU A 358 -9.17 -45.07 26.90
CA GLU A 358 -10.47 -45.68 27.17
C GLU A 358 -11.58 -44.99 26.37
N GLY A 359 -12.65 -45.73 26.04
CA GLY A 359 -13.82 -45.19 25.34
C GLY A 359 -13.99 -45.72 23.91
N THR A 360 -14.96 -45.14 23.19
CA THR A 360 -15.28 -45.54 21.82
C THR A 360 -14.21 -45.01 20.87
N LEU A 361 -13.47 -45.92 20.24
CA LEU A 361 -12.39 -45.60 19.31
C LEU A 361 -12.92 -44.90 18.05
N LYS A 362 -12.26 -43.81 17.66
CA LYS A 362 -12.38 -43.23 16.32
C LYS A 362 -11.33 -43.85 15.42
N THR A 363 -11.77 -44.36 14.28
CA THR A 363 -10.91 -44.91 13.21
C THR A 363 -10.96 -44.07 11.94
N SER A 364 -11.79 -43.04 11.90
CA SER A 364 -11.82 -42.02 10.84
C SER A 364 -12.16 -40.65 11.41
N VAL A 365 -11.71 -39.59 10.73
CA VAL A 365 -11.94 -38.18 11.11
C VAL A 365 -12.28 -37.37 9.88
N TRP A 366 -12.92 -36.22 10.08
CA TRP A 366 -13.13 -35.25 9.01
C TRP A 366 -11.77 -34.65 8.60
N PHE A 367 -11.49 -34.63 7.30
CA PHE A 367 -10.22 -34.16 6.76
C PHE A 367 -10.46 -33.37 5.47
N THR A 368 -9.72 -32.28 5.27
CA THR A 368 -9.77 -31.49 4.03
C THR A 368 -8.43 -31.57 3.31
N GLN A 369 -8.45 -32.12 2.10
CA GLN A 369 -7.31 -32.06 1.18
C GLN A 369 -7.47 -30.84 0.27
N THR A 370 -6.51 -29.91 0.29
CA THR A 370 -6.45 -28.76 -0.62
C THR A 370 -5.28 -28.89 -1.60
N VAL A 371 -5.52 -28.61 -2.87
CA VAL A 371 -4.52 -28.60 -3.95
C VAL A 371 -4.52 -27.21 -4.61
N GLU A 372 -3.36 -26.55 -4.58
CA GLU A 372 -3.12 -25.16 -5.01
C GLU A 372 -1.69 -25.07 -5.58
N PRO A 373 -1.46 -25.49 -6.85
CA PRO A 373 -0.11 -25.65 -7.40
C PRO A 373 0.56 -24.34 -7.87
N GLU A 374 -0.10 -23.18 -7.76
CA GLU A 374 0.46 -21.83 -8.02
C GLU A 374 1.30 -21.73 -9.32
N LEU A 375 0.68 -22.02 -10.47
CA LEU A 375 1.35 -22.16 -11.77
C LEU A 375 1.19 -20.96 -12.71
N ASP A 376 0.30 -20.02 -12.39
CA ASP A 376 0.02 -18.85 -13.23
C ASP A 376 -0.03 -17.59 -12.36
N LEU A 377 0.89 -16.66 -12.61
CA LEU A 377 0.89 -15.34 -11.99
C LEU A 377 -0.01 -14.39 -12.79
N PHE A 378 -1.02 -13.83 -12.14
CA PHE A 378 -1.95 -12.86 -12.70
C PHE A 378 -2.50 -11.92 -11.63
N SER A 379 -2.67 -10.65 -11.96
CA SER A 379 -3.40 -9.72 -11.10
C SER A 379 -4.88 -9.72 -11.47
N THR A 380 -5.82 -9.75 -10.52
CA THR A 380 -7.27 -9.97 -10.79
C THR A 380 -8.07 -8.83 -11.41
N TRP A 381 -7.41 -7.74 -11.81
CA TRP A 381 -8.03 -6.57 -12.41
C TRP A 381 -9.12 -5.96 -11.52
N THR A 382 -8.95 -6.02 -10.20
CA THR A 382 -9.95 -5.48 -9.28
C THR A 382 -9.34 -5.15 -7.92
N ASN A 383 -9.79 -4.03 -7.36
CA ASN A 383 -9.56 -3.66 -5.96
C ASN A 383 -10.78 -3.99 -5.06
N GLN A 384 -11.82 -4.64 -5.61
CA GLN A 384 -13.06 -4.95 -4.89
C GLN A 384 -12.96 -6.20 -4.01
N TRP A 385 -11.76 -6.71 -3.75
CA TRP A 385 -11.55 -7.87 -2.89
C TRP A 385 -12.25 -7.82 -1.53
N PRO A 386 -12.40 -6.66 -0.85
CA PRO A 386 -13.18 -6.58 0.39
C PRO A 386 -14.66 -6.95 0.24
N THR A 387 -15.16 -7.08 -0.99
CA THR A 387 -16.54 -7.51 -1.31
C THR A 387 -16.65 -8.99 -1.67
N PHE A 388 -15.52 -9.71 -1.74
CA PHE A 388 -15.49 -11.13 -2.10
C PHE A 388 -15.35 -12.01 -0.86
N ASP A 389 -15.82 -13.25 -0.96
CA ASP A 389 -15.82 -14.20 0.17
C ASP A 389 -14.42 -14.76 0.49
N ASN A 390 -13.52 -14.77 -0.49
CA ASN A 390 -12.19 -15.37 -0.37
C ASN A 390 -11.09 -14.29 -0.43
N GLU A 391 -9.92 -14.63 0.15
CA GLU A 391 -8.75 -13.76 0.19
C GLU A 391 -8.19 -13.41 -1.20
N PRO A 392 -7.62 -12.20 -1.37
CA PRO A 392 -6.85 -11.83 -2.55
C PRO A 392 -5.74 -12.82 -2.88
N ASP A 393 -5.53 -13.05 -4.17
CA ASP A 393 -4.46 -13.88 -4.67
C ASP A 393 -3.92 -13.36 -6.00
N ALA A 394 -2.68 -13.72 -6.31
CA ALA A 394 -2.03 -13.46 -7.58
C ALA A 394 -1.49 -14.73 -8.24
N PHE A 395 -1.44 -15.86 -7.52
CA PHE A 395 -0.95 -17.14 -8.04
C PHE A 395 -2.09 -18.14 -8.16
N TYR A 396 -2.36 -18.58 -9.38
CA TYR A 396 -3.47 -19.47 -9.70
C TYR A 396 -2.97 -20.84 -10.14
N TRP A 397 -3.79 -21.88 -9.96
CA TRP A 397 -3.55 -23.16 -10.62
C TRP A 397 -3.54 -22.97 -12.13
N GLN A 398 -4.59 -22.38 -12.71
CA GLN A 398 -4.70 -22.30 -14.16
C GLN A 398 -5.55 -21.13 -14.64
N ARG A 399 -5.06 -20.41 -15.66
CA ARG A 399 -5.86 -19.53 -16.51
C ARG A 399 -6.69 -20.33 -17.52
N ILE A 400 -8.00 -20.13 -17.51
CA ILE A 400 -8.98 -20.76 -18.40
C ILE A 400 -9.47 -19.70 -19.39
N ASN A 401 -9.13 -19.86 -20.67
CA ASN A 401 -9.51 -18.93 -21.74
C ASN A 401 -10.93 -19.20 -22.24
N LEU A 402 -11.55 -18.22 -22.92
CA LEU A 402 -12.91 -18.32 -23.49
C LEU A 402 -13.09 -19.51 -24.44
N SER A 403 -12.02 -19.95 -25.12
CA SER A 403 -12.08 -21.10 -26.02
C SER A 403 -12.17 -22.46 -25.30
N ALA A 404 -11.93 -22.51 -23.99
CA ALA A 404 -12.01 -23.72 -23.21
C ALA A 404 -13.47 -24.01 -22.84
N THR A 405 -13.99 -25.15 -23.27
CA THR A 405 -15.34 -25.62 -22.91
C THR A 405 -15.35 -26.61 -21.73
N SER A 406 -14.17 -27.14 -21.37
CA SER A 406 -14.01 -28.07 -20.26
C SER A 406 -12.60 -28.08 -19.69
N GLY A 407 -12.46 -28.61 -18.48
CA GLY A 407 -11.20 -28.81 -17.77
C GLY A 407 -11.24 -30.11 -16.95
N SER A 408 -10.06 -30.63 -16.61
CA SER A 408 -9.90 -31.84 -15.80
C SER A 408 -8.70 -31.68 -14.88
N TYR A 409 -8.93 -31.86 -13.58
CA TYR A 409 -7.94 -31.59 -12.53
C TYR A 409 -7.82 -32.80 -11.61
N THR A 410 -6.58 -33.20 -11.31
CA THR A 410 -6.31 -34.36 -10.45
C THR A 410 -6.08 -33.94 -9.01
N ILE A 411 -6.76 -34.59 -8.08
CA ILE A 411 -6.64 -34.38 -6.63
C ILE A 411 -6.32 -35.73 -5.99
N ALA A 412 -5.13 -35.86 -5.39
CA ALA A 412 -4.77 -37.06 -4.66
C ALA A 412 -5.39 -37.01 -3.25
N LEU A 413 -6.25 -37.99 -2.92
CA LEU A 413 -6.84 -38.16 -1.59
C LEU A 413 -6.20 -39.36 -0.91
N SER A 414 -5.87 -39.24 0.37
CA SER A 414 -5.34 -40.35 1.16
C SER A 414 -6.45 -40.99 1.98
N ASP A 415 -6.63 -42.30 1.81
CA ASP A 415 -7.44 -43.20 2.63
C ASP A 415 -8.87 -42.71 2.93
N PRO A 416 -9.69 -42.35 1.92
CA PRO A 416 -11.09 -42.01 2.16
C PRO A 416 -11.86 -43.18 2.79
N ASP A 417 -12.64 -42.90 3.82
CA ASP A 417 -13.59 -43.84 4.43
C ASP A 417 -14.82 -43.95 3.53
N THR A 418 -14.69 -44.73 2.45
CA THR A 418 -15.72 -44.88 1.41
C THR A 418 -16.99 -45.57 1.90
N ALA A 419 -16.94 -46.22 3.08
CA ALA A 419 -18.10 -46.81 3.74
C ALA A 419 -18.83 -45.83 4.68
N SER A 420 -18.29 -44.64 4.89
CA SER A 420 -18.89 -43.63 5.77
C SER A 420 -20.28 -43.21 5.26
N PRO A 421 -21.28 -43.11 6.16
CA PRO A 421 -22.58 -42.52 5.82
C PRO A 421 -22.52 -40.99 5.67
N VAL A 422 -21.41 -40.37 6.09
CA VAL A 422 -21.20 -38.92 5.96
C VAL A 422 -20.69 -38.62 4.55
N SER A 423 -21.45 -37.83 3.81
CA SER A 423 -21.05 -37.39 2.48
C SER A 423 -19.80 -36.51 2.51
N ALA A 424 -18.96 -36.65 1.49
CA ALA A 424 -17.85 -35.74 1.24
C ALA A 424 -18.33 -34.46 0.54
N GLN A 425 -17.50 -33.42 0.58
CA GLN A 425 -17.71 -32.15 -0.12
C GLN A 425 -16.49 -31.84 -0.96
N PHE A 426 -16.68 -31.36 -2.19
CA PHE A 426 -15.60 -30.74 -2.96
C PHE A 426 -15.94 -29.29 -3.27
N LEU A 427 -14.91 -28.45 -3.37
CA LEU A 427 -15.00 -27.02 -3.63
C LEU A 427 -13.85 -26.60 -4.54
N ALA A 428 -14.17 -25.97 -5.67
CA ALA A 428 -13.22 -25.33 -6.54
C ALA A 428 -13.41 -23.81 -6.48
N GLU A 429 -12.34 -23.09 -6.18
CA GLU A 429 -12.33 -21.63 -6.10
C GLU A 429 -11.94 -21.04 -7.47
N TYR A 430 -12.80 -20.19 -8.02
CA TYR A 430 -12.58 -19.51 -9.29
C TYR A 430 -12.58 -18.00 -9.12
N SER A 431 -11.72 -17.31 -9.86
CA SER A 431 -11.77 -15.85 -10.03
C SER A 431 -12.06 -15.50 -11.48
N SER A 432 -13.05 -14.64 -11.75
CA SER A 432 -13.32 -14.14 -13.11
C SER A 432 -12.54 -12.87 -13.40
N ALA A 433 -11.86 -12.84 -14.54
CA ALA A 433 -11.47 -11.60 -15.18
C ALA A 433 -12.61 -11.17 -16.10
N ALA A 434 -12.88 -9.87 -16.16
CA ALA A 434 -13.91 -9.34 -17.06
C ALA A 434 -13.49 -7.95 -17.53
N ALA A 435 -13.32 -7.81 -18.84
CA ALA A 435 -13.09 -6.53 -19.52
C ALA A 435 -14.40 -5.97 -20.12
N GLY A 436 -14.36 -4.71 -20.58
CA GLY A 436 -15.52 -4.01 -21.15
C GLY A 436 -16.59 -3.72 -20.12
N ASP A 437 -17.87 -3.81 -20.53
CA ASP A 437 -19.03 -3.77 -19.61
C ASP A 437 -19.07 -5.04 -18.77
N TYR A 438 -18.14 -5.13 -17.83
CA TYR A 438 -17.87 -6.35 -17.08
C TYR A 438 -19.10 -6.82 -16.30
N ASN A 439 -19.97 -5.90 -15.86
CA ASN A 439 -21.20 -6.24 -15.14
C ASN A 439 -22.20 -7.05 -15.96
N SER A 440 -22.12 -7.05 -17.30
CA SER A 440 -22.97 -7.88 -18.16
C SER A 440 -22.33 -9.22 -18.57
N LYS A 441 -21.04 -9.41 -18.32
CA LYS A 441 -20.31 -10.65 -18.66
C LYS A 441 -20.74 -11.79 -17.75
N GLN A 442 -21.26 -12.86 -18.35
CA GLN A 442 -21.73 -14.05 -17.67
C GLN A 442 -20.66 -15.14 -17.62
N PHE A 443 -20.61 -15.86 -16.51
CA PHE A 443 -19.77 -17.03 -16.32
C PHE A 443 -20.59 -18.15 -15.69
N ILE A 444 -20.63 -19.31 -16.36
CA ILE A 444 -21.24 -20.53 -15.85
C ILE A 444 -20.17 -21.60 -15.75
N VAL A 445 -19.96 -22.08 -14.53
CA VAL A 445 -19.05 -23.19 -14.27
C VAL A 445 -19.83 -24.31 -13.61
N THR A 446 -19.72 -25.50 -14.19
CA THR A 446 -20.24 -26.72 -13.59
C THR A 446 -19.11 -27.69 -13.36
N THR A 447 -19.02 -28.22 -12.14
CA THR A 447 -17.94 -29.10 -11.68
C THR A 447 -18.51 -30.41 -11.16
N ASN A 448 -17.71 -31.47 -11.25
CA ASN A 448 -18.06 -32.79 -10.79
C ASN A 448 -16.81 -33.57 -10.39
N LEU A 449 -16.90 -34.35 -9.32
CA LEU A 449 -15.82 -35.23 -8.89
C LEU A 449 -16.11 -36.68 -9.32
N ASN A 450 -15.14 -37.32 -9.98
CA ASN A 450 -15.14 -38.73 -10.39
C ASN A 450 -16.35 -39.16 -11.25
N ASN A 451 -16.90 -38.26 -12.09
CA ASN A 451 -18.12 -38.52 -12.87
C ASN A 451 -19.33 -38.90 -11.98
N GLY A 452 -19.37 -38.39 -10.74
CA GLY A 452 -20.47 -38.61 -9.81
C GLY A 452 -21.80 -38.00 -10.29
N PRO A 453 -22.94 -38.36 -9.69
CA PRO A 453 -24.24 -37.86 -10.10
C PRO A 453 -24.50 -36.40 -9.67
N ASN A 454 -23.78 -35.90 -8.64
CA ASN A 454 -23.98 -34.56 -8.11
C ASN A 454 -22.97 -33.60 -8.74
N THR A 455 -23.44 -32.47 -9.24
CA THR A 455 -22.59 -31.41 -9.81
C THR A 455 -22.69 -30.15 -8.98
N GLY A 456 -21.57 -29.43 -8.83
CA GLY A 456 -21.57 -28.07 -8.34
C GLY A 456 -21.76 -27.14 -9.54
N SER A 457 -22.78 -26.29 -9.55
CA SER A 457 -23.00 -25.32 -10.62
C SER A 457 -23.19 -23.92 -10.07
N ARG A 458 -22.53 -22.95 -10.69
CA ARG A 458 -22.65 -21.53 -10.37
C ARG A 458 -22.72 -20.73 -11.65
N ASN A 459 -23.59 -19.72 -11.62
CA ASN A 459 -23.73 -18.68 -12.63
C ASN A 459 -23.49 -17.34 -11.93
N TRP A 460 -22.58 -16.52 -12.45
CA TRP A 460 -22.31 -15.18 -11.91
C TRP A 460 -21.98 -14.19 -13.02
N TYR A 461 -21.98 -12.91 -12.66
CA TYR A 461 -21.68 -11.80 -13.55
C TYR A 461 -20.52 -10.96 -13.04
N GLY A 462 -19.73 -10.42 -13.95
CA GLY A 462 -18.61 -9.53 -13.67
C GLY A 462 -17.46 -10.15 -12.87
N ARG A 463 -16.62 -9.28 -12.31
CA ARG A 463 -15.43 -9.67 -11.54
C ARG A 463 -15.86 -10.17 -10.17
N ARG A 464 -15.63 -11.45 -9.91
CA ARG A 464 -15.95 -12.13 -8.65
C ARG A 464 -14.91 -13.19 -8.35
N ASN A 465 -14.71 -13.46 -7.07
CA ASN A 465 -14.14 -14.71 -6.61
C ASN A 465 -15.30 -15.57 -6.06
N VAL A 466 -15.45 -16.79 -6.60
CA VAL A 466 -16.59 -17.67 -6.31
C VAL A 466 -16.14 -19.09 -6.01
N ASN A 467 -16.90 -19.74 -5.14
CA ASN A 467 -16.71 -21.15 -4.79
C ASN A 467 -17.76 -22.01 -5.52
N VAL A 468 -17.30 -22.99 -6.31
CA VAL A 468 -18.14 -23.92 -7.07
C VAL A 468 -17.90 -25.33 -6.56
N GLY A 469 -18.94 -25.98 -6.04
CA GLY A 469 -18.79 -27.27 -5.40
C GLY A 469 -20.11 -27.95 -5.08
N ALA A 470 -20.02 -29.19 -4.64
CA ALA A 470 -21.17 -30.00 -4.22
C ALA A 470 -20.78 -31.02 -3.15
N THR A 471 -21.81 -31.60 -2.54
CA THR A 471 -21.69 -32.76 -1.66
C THR A 471 -21.86 -34.04 -2.48
N ILE A 472 -21.06 -35.06 -2.19
CA ILE A 472 -21.09 -36.37 -2.86
C ILE A 472 -21.06 -37.52 -1.85
N PRO A 473 -21.68 -38.66 -2.15
CA PRO A 473 -21.51 -39.87 -1.36
C PRO A 473 -20.03 -40.27 -1.22
N ALA A 474 -19.60 -40.68 -0.01
CA ALA A 474 -18.21 -41.06 0.26
C ALA A 474 -17.71 -42.24 -0.58
N ASN A 475 -18.61 -43.12 -1.02
CA ASN A 475 -18.28 -44.29 -1.85
C ASN A 475 -17.85 -43.94 -3.28
N LEU A 476 -17.95 -42.67 -3.69
CA LEU A 476 -17.43 -42.19 -4.97
C LEU A 476 -15.96 -41.74 -4.89
N LEU A 477 -15.40 -41.60 -3.69
CA LEU A 477 -14.00 -41.24 -3.50
C LEU A 477 -13.08 -42.42 -3.79
N ILE A 478 -11.92 -42.11 -4.37
CA ILE A 478 -10.88 -43.08 -4.70
C ILE A 478 -9.68 -42.80 -3.80
N ASN A 479 -9.06 -43.85 -3.23
CA ASN A 479 -7.75 -43.69 -2.60
C ASN A 479 -6.70 -43.41 -3.68
N GLY A 480 -5.97 -42.30 -3.56
CA GLY A 480 -5.10 -41.77 -4.61
C GLY A 480 -5.82 -40.75 -5.49
N ASN A 481 -5.63 -40.84 -6.80
CA ASN A 481 -6.06 -39.81 -7.73
C ASN A 481 -7.57 -39.80 -7.95
N ASN A 482 -8.19 -38.65 -7.67
CA ASN A 482 -9.56 -38.30 -7.98
C ASN A 482 -9.54 -37.22 -9.07
N THR A 483 -10.58 -37.16 -9.89
CA THR A 483 -10.66 -36.22 -11.01
C THR A 483 -11.81 -35.26 -10.79
N LEU A 484 -11.51 -33.96 -10.69
CA LEU A 484 -12.50 -32.89 -10.83
C LEU A 484 -12.62 -32.54 -12.31
N ALA A 485 -13.75 -32.93 -12.92
CA ALA A 485 -14.13 -32.48 -14.24
C ALA A 485 -14.91 -31.16 -14.14
N ALA A 486 -14.66 -30.24 -15.06
CA ALA A 486 -15.36 -28.97 -15.15
C ALA A 486 -15.82 -28.70 -16.58
N THR A 487 -16.97 -28.04 -16.73
CA THR A 487 -17.48 -27.50 -18.00
C THR A 487 -17.71 -26.01 -17.85
N TYR A 488 -17.44 -25.28 -18.92
CA TYR A 488 -17.38 -23.82 -18.92
C TYR A 488 -18.27 -23.24 -20.03
N ASP A 489 -19.04 -22.23 -19.68
CA ASP A 489 -19.73 -21.32 -20.60
C ASP A 489 -19.41 -19.89 -20.13
N LEU A 490 -18.52 -19.20 -20.85
CA LEU A 490 -17.82 -18.01 -20.38
C LEU A 490 -17.87 -16.88 -21.41
N ASP A 491 -18.24 -15.69 -20.95
CA ASP A 491 -18.13 -14.47 -21.77
C ASP A 491 -16.72 -13.85 -21.72
N ASP A 492 -15.86 -14.27 -20.79
CA ASP A 492 -14.45 -13.86 -20.67
C ASP A 492 -13.61 -14.93 -19.94
N ARG A 493 -12.36 -14.63 -19.57
CA ARG A 493 -11.42 -15.56 -18.93
C ARG A 493 -11.74 -15.76 -17.44
N ILE A 494 -11.49 -16.96 -16.92
CA ILE A 494 -11.53 -17.26 -15.48
C ILE A 494 -10.22 -17.92 -15.04
N TYR A 495 -9.98 -17.97 -13.74
CA TYR A 495 -8.79 -18.56 -13.13
C TYR A 495 -9.23 -19.57 -12.08
N LEU A 496 -8.80 -20.83 -12.21
CA LEU A 496 -8.93 -21.79 -11.13
C LEU A 496 -7.82 -21.49 -10.12
N ASN A 497 -8.19 -21.20 -8.88
CA ASN A 497 -7.22 -20.96 -7.81
C ASN A 497 -6.83 -22.28 -7.15
N ARG A 498 -7.77 -22.92 -6.43
CA ARG A 498 -7.54 -24.16 -5.70
C ARG A 498 -8.74 -25.08 -5.74
N VAL A 499 -8.50 -26.35 -5.43
CA VAL A 499 -9.55 -27.35 -5.20
C VAL A 499 -9.38 -27.95 -3.81
N SER A 500 -10.45 -27.98 -3.03
CA SER A 500 -10.50 -28.63 -1.73
C SER A 500 -11.52 -29.76 -1.73
N VAL A 501 -11.17 -30.90 -1.13
CA VAL A 501 -12.08 -32.02 -0.89
C VAL A 501 -12.08 -32.35 0.60
N SER A 502 -13.24 -32.17 1.24
CA SER A 502 -13.48 -32.50 2.64
C SER A 502 -14.22 -33.84 2.74
N TYR A 503 -13.68 -34.78 3.49
CA TYR A 503 -14.20 -36.15 3.57
C TYR A 503 -13.84 -36.83 4.90
N MET A 504 -14.56 -37.90 5.23
CA MET A 504 -14.12 -38.79 6.32
C MET A 504 -12.90 -39.57 5.83
N ARG A 505 -11.75 -39.36 6.47
CA ARG A 505 -10.49 -40.04 6.19
C ARG A 505 -10.21 -41.11 7.24
N GLN A 506 -9.84 -42.31 6.81
CA GLN A 506 -9.39 -43.37 7.70
C GLN A 506 -8.05 -43.00 8.35
N LEU A 507 -7.90 -43.36 9.61
CA LEU A 507 -6.70 -43.10 10.40
C LEU A 507 -5.60 -44.14 10.09
N ILE A 508 -4.97 -43.99 8.92
CA ILE A 508 -3.86 -44.81 8.45
C ILE A 508 -2.64 -43.91 8.21
N ALA A 509 -1.56 -44.18 8.92
CA ALA A 509 -0.28 -43.49 8.78
C ALA A 509 0.27 -43.62 7.37
N GLN A 510 0.80 -42.52 6.84
CA GLN A 510 1.48 -42.48 5.55
C GLN A 510 2.93 -42.08 5.82
N ASN A 511 3.88 -42.91 5.36
CA ASN A 511 5.31 -42.74 5.63
C ASN A 511 5.60 -42.57 7.14
N ASP A 512 5.06 -43.46 7.97
CA ASP A 512 5.24 -43.45 9.43
C ASP A 512 4.84 -42.14 10.14
N GLN A 513 3.96 -41.34 9.53
CA GLN A 513 3.42 -40.12 10.11
C GLN A 513 1.93 -39.96 9.83
N PHE A 514 1.24 -39.28 10.75
CA PHE A 514 -0.10 -38.76 10.57
C PHE A 514 -0.23 -37.43 11.30
N VAL A 515 -0.61 -36.37 10.58
CA VAL A 515 -0.97 -35.06 11.15
C VAL A 515 -2.46 -34.87 10.95
N LEU A 516 -3.18 -34.49 11.99
CA LEU A 516 -4.64 -34.37 11.94
C LEU A 516 -5.17 -33.30 12.87
N THR A 517 -6.35 -32.78 12.55
CA THR A 517 -7.22 -32.04 13.46
C THR A 517 -8.49 -32.86 13.68
N ASP A 518 -8.86 -33.12 14.93
CA ASP A 518 -10.13 -33.77 15.27
C ASP A 518 -11.16 -32.71 15.65
N GLU A 519 -12.02 -32.37 14.68
CA GLU A 519 -13.09 -31.37 14.82
C GLU A 519 -14.15 -31.72 15.87
N THR A 520 -14.20 -32.97 16.34
CA THR A 520 -15.26 -33.42 17.25
C THR A 520 -14.79 -33.65 18.67
N GLY A 521 -13.52 -34.04 18.87
CA GLY A 521 -12.97 -34.25 20.20
C GLY A 521 -13.55 -35.47 20.96
N GLY A 522 -13.18 -35.60 22.23
CA GLY A 522 -13.88 -36.42 23.22
C GLY A 522 -13.67 -37.94 23.19
N SER A 523 -13.16 -38.51 22.10
CA SER A 523 -12.89 -39.95 21.96
C SER A 523 -11.44 -40.25 21.64
N PRO A 524 -10.89 -41.40 22.07
CA PRO A 524 -9.57 -41.83 21.66
C PRO A 524 -9.50 -42.08 20.15
N LEU A 525 -8.40 -41.65 19.53
CA LEU A 525 -8.05 -41.85 18.13
C LEU A 525 -7.24 -43.14 18.00
N GLN A 526 -7.54 -43.97 17.01
CA GLN A 526 -6.78 -45.17 16.68
C GLN A 526 -6.19 -45.06 15.28
N ILE A 527 -4.87 -44.89 15.20
CA ILE A 527 -4.12 -44.75 13.95
C ILE A 527 -3.33 -46.03 13.69
N THR A 528 -3.51 -46.61 12.50
CA THR A 528 -2.83 -47.85 12.06
C THR A 528 -1.73 -47.55 11.05
N GLY A 529 -0.92 -48.55 10.68
CA GLY A 529 -0.01 -48.44 9.53
C GLY A 529 1.43 -48.04 9.85
N PHE A 530 1.82 -47.98 11.13
CA PHE A 530 3.19 -47.66 11.52
C PHE A 530 4.13 -48.87 11.39
N SER A 531 5.39 -48.63 11.01
CA SER A 531 6.40 -49.67 10.83
C SER A 531 7.03 -50.14 12.15
N THR A 532 7.03 -49.29 13.21
CA THR A 532 7.64 -49.59 14.51
C THR A 532 6.69 -49.33 15.70
N ALA A 533 7.02 -49.91 16.86
CA ALA A 533 6.32 -49.65 18.12
C ALA A 533 6.80 -48.36 18.82
N ASN A 534 7.84 -47.70 18.29
CA ASN A 534 8.50 -46.57 18.94
C ASN A 534 7.73 -45.26 18.63
N ALA A 535 6.59 -45.11 19.29
CA ALA A 535 5.63 -44.05 19.00
C ALA A 535 6.03 -42.70 19.61
N LEU A 536 5.94 -41.65 18.80
CA LEU A 536 5.98 -40.25 19.21
C LEU A 536 4.63 -39.60 18.86
N VAL A 537 3.84 -39.25 19.89
CA VAL A 537 2.53 -38.63 19.70
C VAL A 537 2.42 -37.35 20.50
N TRP A 538 2.21 -36.23 19.81
CA TRP A 538 2.11 -34.91 20.43
C TRP A 538 0.79 -34.22 20.07
N ASN A 539 0.17 -33.57 21.04
CA ASN A 539 -0.87 -32.57 20.80
C ASN A 539 -0.19 -31.26 20.39
N VAL A 540 -0.49 -30.79 19.19
CA VAL A 540 0.08 -29.60 18.54
C VAL A 540 -1.01 -28.56 18.23
N SER A 541 -2.10 -28.56 19.02
CA SER A 541 -3.16 -27.56 18.91
C SER A 541 -2.64 -26.15 19.20
N ASP A 542 -1.69 -26.04 20.13
CA ASP A 542 -0.80 -24.90 20.24
C ASP A 542 0.58 -25.33 19.69
N PRO A 543 0.93 -24.96 18.44
CA PRO A 543 2.18 -25.39 17.84
C PRO A 543 3.41 -24.75 18.50
N LEU A 544 3.26 -23.65 19.25
CA LEU A 544 4.33 -23.04 20.04
C LEU A 544 4.60 -23.83 21.33
N ASN A 545 3.56 -24.47 21.89
CA ASN A 545 3.65 -25.24 23.12
C ASN A 545 3.07 -26.66 22.96
N PRO A 546 3.70 -27.53 22.14
CA PRO A 546 3.25 -28.91 22.01
C PRO A 546 3.26 -29.65 23.35
N VAL A 547 2.35 -30.62 23.48
CA VAL A 547 2.30 -31.52 24.65
C VAL A 547 2.46 -32.96 24.21
N ALA A 548 3.49 -33.62 24.71
CA ALA A 548 3.77 -35.01 24.44
C ALA A 548 2.83 -35.95 25.21
N LEU A 549 2.38 -37.02 24.56
CA LEU A 549 1.65 -38.10 25.21
C LEU A 549 2.60 -39.26 25.54
N ASN A 550 2.52 -39.77 26.77
CA ASN A 550 3.30 -40.92 27.19
C ASN A 550 2.76 -42.22 26.57
N MET A 551 3.42 -42.70 25.52
CA MET A 551 3.02 -43.89 24.76
C MET A 551 3.45 -45.24 25.38
N SER A 552 3.75 -45.29 26.68
CA SER A 552 3.92 -46.55 27.41
C SER A 552 2.68 -47.45 27.38
N THR A 553 1.50 -46.86 27.13
CA THR A 553 0.24 -47.54 26.82
C THR A 553 -0.30 -47.03 25.49
N GLY A 554 -1.11 -47.85 24.80
CA GLY A 554 -1.78 -47.46 23.56
C GLY A 554 -1.06 -47.87 22.27
N VAL A 555 0.10 -48.54 22.36
CA VAL A 555 0.76 -49.18 21.20
C VAL A 555 0.40 -50.66 21.16
N SER A 556 -0.05 -51.16 20.02
CA SER A 556 -0.39 -52.58 19.83
C SER A 556 -0.04 -53.10 18.43
N GLY A 557 -0.13 -54.41 18.26
CA GLY A 557 0.24 -55.13 17.03
C GLY A 557 1.67 -55.69 17.05
N SER A 558 1.98 -56.51 16.05
CA SER A 558 3.32 -57.07 15.81
C SER A 558 3.89 -56.64 14.45
N GLY A 559 3.39 -55.51 13.92
CA GLY A 559 3.72 -54.98 12.59
C GLY A 559 2.64 -55.30 11.52
N PRO A 560 2.06 -54.29 10.82
CA PRO A 560 2.12 -52.86 11.14
C PRO A 560 1.53 -52.57 12.53
N TYR A 561 2.09 -51.58 13.23
CA TYR A 561 1.69 -51.18 14.56
C TYR A 561 0.52 -50.20 14.54
N THR A 562 -0.23 -50.18 15.64
CA THR A 562 -1.38 -49.31 15.87
C THR A 562 -1.14 -48.44 17.09
N TYR A 563 -1.32 -47.13 16.97
CA TYR A 563 -1.22 -46.16 18.05
C TYR A 563 -2.62 -45.68 18.42
N THR A 564 -2.98 -45.81 19.69
CA THR A 564 -4.25 -45.37 20.26
C THR A 564 -4.00 -44.31 21.32
N PHE A 565 -4.61 -43.14 21.20
CA PHE A 565 -4.34 -42.04 22.11
C PHE A 565 -5.46 -40.99 22.20
N GLY A 566 -5.34 -40.09 23.17
CA GLY A 566 -6.06 -38.82 23.19
C GLY A 566 -7.48 -38.87 23.73
N GLN A 567 -7.85 -39.79 24.62
CA GLN A 567 -9.17 -39.69 25.29
C GLN A 567 -9.32 -38.31 25.97
N ASN A 568 -10.51 -37.69 25.86
CA ASN A 568 -10.87 -36.38 26.44
C ASN A 568 -10.14 -35.14 25.87
N HIS A 569 -9.69 -35.16 24.62
CA HIS A 569 -9.24 -33.92 23.96
C HIS A 569 -10.40 -33.03 23.48
N ALA A 570 -10.17 -31.72 23.36
CA ALA A 570 -11.19 -30.77 22.90
C ALA A 570 -11.47 -30.91 21.39
N ALA A 571 -12.67 -30.55 20.95
CA ALA A 571 -12.95 -30.35 19.53
C ALA A 571 -11.96 -29.34 18.91
N GLY A 572 -11.49 -29.62 17.70
CA GLY A 572 -10.47 -28.84 16.99
C GLY A 572 -9.04 -29.11 17.48
N SER A 573 -8.79 -30.16 18.28
CA SER A 573 -7.42 -30.47 18.69
C SER A 573 -6.61 -31.02 17.52
N ARG A 574 -5.39 -30.51 17.34
CA ARG A 574 -4.42 -30.98 16.34
C ARG A 574 -3.42 -31.93 16.98
N PHE A 575 -3.11 -33.04 16.31
CA PHE A 575 -2.11 -34.02 16.74
C PHE A 575 -1.13 -34.35 15.62
N ILE A 576 0.09 -34.67 16.00
CA ILE A 576 1.06 -35.39 15.17
C ILE A 576 1.36 -36.73 15.84
N ALA A 577 1.25 -37.81 15.08
CA ALA A 577 1.64 -39.16 15.47
C ALA A 577 2.67 -39.67 14.46
N THR A 578 3.87 -40.03 14.93
CA THR A 578 4.95 -40.52 14.08
C THR A 578 5.81 -41.57 14.79
N THR A 579 6.64 -42.31 14.06
CA THR A 579 7.68 -43.15 14.69
C THR A 579 8.87 -42.27 15.10
N ALA A 580 9.58 -42.65 16.17
CA ALA A 580 10.79 -41.95 16.57
C ALA A 580 11.89 -42.03 15.48
N GLU A 581 11.86 -43.07 14.65
CA GLU A 581 12.77 -43.25 13.52
C GLU A 581 12.44 -42.34 12.32
N ASN A 582 11.22 -41.77 12.27
CA ASN A 582 10.78 -40.85 11.22
C ASN A 582 11.00 -39.37 11.58
N VAL A 583 11.57 -39.08 12.76
CA VAL A 583 11.96 -37.72 13.14
C VAL A 583 13.00 -37.19 12.15
N GLN A 584 12.76 -36.00 11.61
CA GLN A 584 13.57 -35.42 10.55
C GLN A 584 14.76 -34.68 11.15
N SER A 585 15.98 -35.06 10.78
CA SER A 585 17.15 -34.24 11.12
C SER A 585 17.17 -32.98 10.27
N VAL A 586 17.27 -31.80 10.91
CA VAL A 586 17.44 -30.54 10.19
C VAL A 586 18.85 -30.52 9.58
N PRO A 587 18.99 -30.46 8.24
CA PRO A 587 20.30 -30.41 7.62
C PRO A 587 20.97 -29.07 7.91
N SER A 588 22.30 -29.06 8.01
CA SER A 588 23.06 -27.81 8.25
C SER A 588 22.82 -26.74 7.17
N ALA A 589 22.48 -27.15 5.95
CA ALA A 589 22.11 -26.22 4.86
C ALA A 589 20.82 -25.42 5.13
N SER A 590 19.94 -25.90 6.02
CA SER A 590 18.73 -25.19 6.46
C SER A 590 18.98 -24.32 7.71
N ILE A 591 20.22 -24.27 8.20
CA ILE A 591 20.60 -23.50 9.38
C ILE A 591 21.59 -22.40 8.98
N THR A 592 21.21 -21.14 9.15
CA THR A 592 22.07 -19.99 8.87
C THR A 592 22.37 -19.23 10.16
N GLN A 593 23.64 -19.01 10.47
CA GLN A 593 24.04 -18.15 11.57
C GLN A 593 23.80 -16.67 11.23
N TYR A 594 23.28 -15.94 12.20
CA TYR A 594 23.03 -14.50 12.16
C TYR A 594 23.37 -13.88 13.51
N THR A 595 24.09 -12.77 13.52
CA THR A 595 24.35 -12.01 14.76
C THR A 595 23.60 -10.69 14.65
N PRO A 596 22.46 -10.51 15.34
CA PRO A 596 21.63 -9.32 15.20
C PRO A 596 22.42 -8.05 15.56
N PRO A 597 22.64 -7.11 14.62
CA PRO A 597 23.23 -5.81 14.94
C PRO A 597 22.16 -4.87 15.49
N THR A 598 22.60 -3.78 16.13
CA THR A 598 21.69 -2.64 16.37
C THR A 598 21.32 -2.00 15.05
N LEU A 599 20.01 -1.82 14.82
CA LEU A 599 19.50 -1.11 13.64
C LEU A 599 19.23 0.36 13.91
N ASN A 600 19.24 0.78 15.17
CA ASN A 600 18.97 2.16 15.53
C ASN A 600 20.26 3.01 15.38
N PRO A 601 20.12 4.29 14.97
CA PRO A 601 21.22 5.23 15.05
C PRO A 601 21.65 5.40 16.52
N ALA A 602 22.96 5.57 16.75
CA ALA A 602 23.54 5.52 18.10
C ALA A 602 23.03 6.64 19.04
N ASP A 603 22.66 7.79 18.49
CA ASP A 603 22.09 8.94 19.19
C ASP A 603 20.55 9.00 19.07
N GLY A 604 19.93 8.03 18.40
CA GLY A 604 18.50 8.00 18.15
C GLY A 604 18.01 9.05 17.15
N ARG A 605 18.88 9.55 16.26
CA ARG A 605 18.55 10.62 15.31
C ARG A 605 18.79 10.19 13.86
N ALA A 606 17.76 10.31 13.03
CA ALA A 606 17.91 10.31 11.58
C ALA A 606 16.70 11.00 10.93
N GLU A 607 16.94 12.09 10.20
CA GLU A 607 15.93 12.77 9.37
C GLU A 607 15.81 12.12 7.99
N TRP A 608 16.89 11.49 7.52
CA TRP A 608 16.94 10.76 6.26
C TRP A 608 17.44 9.32 6.51
N LEU A 609 16.64 8.35 6.08
CA LEU A 609 16.90 6.92 6.26
C LEU A 609 16.94 6.24 4.89
N LEU A 610 18.00 5.47 4.62
CA LEU A 610 18.09 4.64 3.42
C LEU A 610 18.14 3.16 3.79
N ILE A 611 17.27 2.36 3.16
CA ILE A 611 17.17 0.91 3.30
C ILE A 611 17.67 0.25 2.02
N THR A 612 18.67 -0.64 2.12
CA THR A 612 19.33 -1.23 0.94
C THR A 612 19.77 -2.67 1.16
N HIS A 613 20.19 -3.35 0.08
CA HIS A 613 20.88 -4.62 0.16
C HIS A 613 22.37 -4.44 0.51
N ALA A 614 22.98 -5.40 1.20
CA ALA A 614 24.36 -5.35 1.67
C ALA A 614 25.41 -5.02 0.58
N SER A 615 25.18 -5.48 -0.66
CA SER A 615 26.06 -5.23 -1.82
C SER A 615 26.13 -3.74 -2.23
N LEU A 616 25.12 -2.95 -1.87
CA LEU A 616 24.95 -1.55 -2.27
C LEU A 616 25.23 -0.57 -1.11
N LEU A 617 25.62 -1.08 0.07
CA LEU A 617 25.91 -0.26 1.26
C LEU A 617 26.97 0.81 1.00
N THR A 618 27.96 0.53 0.15
CA THR A 618 29.01 1.52 -0.17
C THR A 618 28.40 2.74 -0.87
N GLN A 619 27.55 2.52 -1.88
CA GLN A 619 26.89 3.57 -2.64
C GLN A 619 25.82 4.27 -1.79
N ALA A 620 25.06 3.52 -1.00
CA ALA A 620 24.12 4.09 -0.04
C ALA A 620 24.79 5.11 0.92
N ASN A 621 25.98 4.77 1.45
CA ASN A 621 26.75 5.68 2.30
C ASN A 621 27.29 6.90 1.54
N GLN A 622 27.53 6.81 0.23
CA GLN A 622 27.91 7.99 -0.58
C GLN A 622 26.76 8.99 -0.67
N LEU A 623 25.53 8.52 -0.89
CA LEU A 623 24.34 9.38 -0.93
C LEU A 623 24.03 9.95 0.47
N ALA A 624 24.18 9.15 1.53
CA ALA A 624 24.08 9.63 2.91
C ALA A 624 25.05 10.78 3.20
N ALA A 625 26.33 10.62 2.81
CA ALA A 625 27.33 11.68 3.00
C ALA A 625 26.99 12.98 2.26
N HIS A 626 26.38 12.88 1.07
CA HIS A 626 25.88 14.04 0.33
C HIS A 626 24.77 14.77 1.11
N ARG A 627 23.77 14.04 1.63
CA ARG A 627 22.66 14.59 2.42
C ARG A 627 23.08 15.18 3.77
N ALA A 628 24.07 14.58 4.42
CA ALA A 628 24.65 15.09 5.65
C ALA A 628 25.42 16.40 5.45
N SER A 629 25.80 16.75 4.22
CA SER A 629 26.50 17.99 3.94
C SER A 629 25.58 19.21 4.14
N ALA A 630 26.11 20.28 4.72
CA ALA A 630 25.36 21.51 4.97
C ALA A 630 24.79 22.17 3.68
N ALA A 631 25.36 21.85 2.51
CA ALA A 631 24.91 22.38 1.23
C ALA A 631 23.65 21.68 0.69
N TYR A 632 23.39 20.43 1.10
CA TYR A 632 22.36 19.58 0.50
C TYR A 632 21.41 18.95 1.54
N GLY A 633 21.23 19.66 2.65
CA GLY A 633 20.23 19.38 3.68
C GLY A 633 20.79 19.47 5.10
N GLY A 634 22.05 19.11 5.32
CA GLY A 634 22.64 19.03 6.66
C GLY A 634 21.90 18.04 7.55
N LEU A 635 21.34 16.98 6.96
CA LEU A 635 20.41 16.06 7.61
C LEU A 635 21.16 15.05 8.48
N ASP A 636 20.53 14.64 9.59
CA ASP A 636 20.94 13.44 10.32
C ASP A 636 20.63 12.20 9.43
N THR A 637 21.65 11.46 8.98
CA THR A 637 21.48 10.34 8.02
C THR A 637 21.75 8.97 8.64
N HIS A 638 20.95 7.96 8.25
CA HIS A 638 21.17 6.58 8.64
C HIS A 638 20.97 5.60 7.47
N VAL A 639 21.77 4.54 7.42
CA VAL A 639 21.74 3.52 6.35
C VAL A 639 21.60 2.15 6.98
N VAL A 640 20.64 1.36 6.50
CA VAL A 640 20.32 0.03 7.04
C VAL A 640 20.22 -1.02 5.94
N ASN A 641 20.70 -2.22 6.26
CA ASN A 641 20.58 -3.39 5.40
C ASN A 641 19.21 -4.06 5.55
N ILE A 642 18.51 -4.32 4.44
CA ILE A 642 17.18 -4.92 4.39
C ILE A 642 17.15 -6.32 5.01
N ALA A 643 18.23 -7.10 4.89
CA ALA A 643 18.28 -8.45 5.49
C ALA A 643 18.21 -8.39 7.02
N ASP A 644 18.75 -7.34 7.64
CA ASP A 644 18.65 -7.15 9.08
C ASP A 644 17.25 -6.74 9.52
N ILE A 645 16.57 -5.90 8.73
CA ILE A 645 15.15 -5.56 8.94
C ILE A 645 14.28 -6.82 8.81
N ILE A 646 14.50 -7.64 7.79
CA ILE A 646 13.78 -8.92 7.60
C ILE A 646 14.01 -9.87 8.79
N ASN A 647 15.26 -10.05 9.22
CA ASN A 647 15.57 -10.97 10.31
C ASN A 647 15.02 -10.49 11.64
N GLN A 648 15.16 -9.19 11.94
CA GLN A 648 14.71 -8.63 13.19
C GLN A 648 13.19 -8.38 13.14
N TYR A 649 12.68 -7.51 12.28
CA TYR A 649 11.27 -7.10 12.26
C TYR A 649 10.33 -8.05 11.53
N GLY A 650 10.84 -8.78 10.52
CA GLY A 650 10.08 -9.82 9.80
C GLY A 650 10.19 -11.20 10.44
N TYR A 651 10.89 -11.34 11.56
CA TYR A 651 11.20 -12.62 12.20
C TYR A 651 11.92 -13.62 11.26
N GLY A 652 12.66 -13.10 10.29
CA GLY A 652 13.32 -13.87 9.23
C GLY A 652 12.47 -14.17 8.01
N LEU A 653 11.18 -13.82 8.03
CA LEU A 653 10.28 -13.90 6.87
C LEU A 653 10.40 -12.61 6.04
N PRO A 654 10.57 -12.68 4.71
CA PRO A 654 10.77 -11.52 3.83
C PRO A 654 9.45 -10.76 3.56
N LEU A 655 8.74 -10.40 4.63
CA LEU A 655 7.42 -9.76 4.55
C LEU A 655 7.57 -8.23 4.44
N PRO A 656 6.80 -7.55 3.58
CA PRO A 656 6.75 -6.08 3.53
C PRO A 656 6.47 -5.43 4.90
N ALA A 657 5.69 -6.09 5.75
CA ALA A 657 5.40 -5.66 7.12
C ALA A 657 6.67 -5.44 7.97
N ALA A 658 7.77 -6.15 7.69
CA ALA A 658 9.04 -5.94 8.41
C ALA A 658 9.56 -4.50 8.26
N VAL A 659 9.39 -3.91 7.06
CA VAL A 659 9.79 -2.52 6.79
C VAL A 659 8.85 -1.56 7.50
N THR A 660 7.54 -1.78 7.41
CA THR A 660 6.53 -0.96 8.09
C THR A 660 6.71 -0.99 9.62
N ASP A 661 6.98 -2.16 10.22
CA ASP A 661 7.20 -2.30 11.66
C ASP A 661 8.47 -1.57 12.11
N TYR A 662 9.56 -1.67 11.33
CA TYR A 662 10.79 -0.94 11.59
C TYR A 662 10.59 0.58 11.53
N LEU A 663 9.89 1.07 10.51
CA LEU A 663 9.59 2.50 10.35
C LEU A 663 8.60 3.01 11.41
N THR A 664 7.63 2.19 11.82
CA THR A 664 6.70 2.48 12.92
C THR A 664 7.48 2.64 14.24
N TYR A 665 8.40 1.70 14.52
CA TYR A 665 9.27 1.79 15.68
C TYR A 665 10.15 3.06 15.64
N ALA A 666 10.74 3.37 14.48
CA ALA A 666 11.53 4.59 14.30
C ALA A 666 10.68 5.87 14.55
N LEU A 667 9.45 5.92 14.03
CA LEU A 667 8.53 7.05 14.22
C LEU A 667 8.18 7.28 15.70
N GLY A 668 7.87 6.20 16.42
CA GLY A 668 7.46 6.24 17.82
C GLY A 668 8.60 6.49 18.81
N SER A 669 9.78 5.90 18.56
CA SER A 669 10.83 5.74 19.57
C SER A 669 12.10 6.55 19.34
N TRP A 670 12.40 7.00 18.12
CA TRP A 670 13.61 7.79 17.87
C TRP A 670 13.44 9.24 18.34
N GLN A 671 14.53 9.84 18.82
CA GLN A 671 14.54 11.25 19.23
C GLN A 671 14.25 12.16 18.04
N VAL A 672 14.83 11.84 16.87
CA VAL A 672 14.47 12.43 15.59
C VAL A 672 14.17 11.29 14.63
N ALA A 673 12.89 11.12 14.34
CA ALA A 673 12.40 10.12 13.41
C ALA A 673 12.56 10.58 11.95
N PRO A 674 12.70 9.65 10.98
CA PRO A 674 12.87 9.99 9.58
C PRO A 674 11.73 10.84 9.03
N SER A 675 12.08 11.84 8.25
CA SER A 675 11.17 12.59 7.38
C SER A 675 11.23 12.06 5.94
N TYR A 676 12.37 11.47 5.57
CA TYR A 676 12.69 10.93 4.26
C TYR A 676 13.11 9.46 4.37
N VAL A 677 12.55 8.60 3.52
CA VAL A 677 12.90 7.18 3.40
C VAL A 677 13.27 6.87 1.95
N VAL A 678 14.43 6.26 1.74
CA VAL A 678 14.89 5.80 0.42
C VAL A 678 14.98 4.28 0.40
N MET A 679 14.25 3.66 -0.53
CA MET A 679 14.44 2.25 -0.88
C MET A 679 15.51 2.18 -1.97
N PHE A 680 16.67 1.57 -1.70
CA PHE A 680 17.83 1.59 -2.60
C PHE A 680 18.18 0.18 -3.09
N GLY A 681 17.70 -0.15 -4.30
CA GLY A 681 17.76 -1.47 -4.91
C GLY A 681 16.49 -1.78 -5.71
N ASP A 682 16.60 -2.64 -6.72
CA ASP A 682 15.47 -3.14 -7.52
C ASP A 682 14.60 -4.16 -6.75
N THR A 683 13.53 -4.69 -7.34
CA THR A 683 12.64 -5.69 -6.73
C THR A 683 11.87 -6.53 -7.76
N THR A 684 10.90 -7.32 -7.32
CA THR A 684 10.09 -8.17 -8.19
C THR A 684 8.70 -8.44 -7.61
N ILE A 685 7.68 -8.57 -8.48
CA ILE A 685 6.34 -9.04 -8.11
C ILE A 685 6.25 -10.56 -7.87
N ASN A 686 7.34 -11.31 -8.14
CA ASN A 686 7.39 -12.75 -7.94
C ASN A 686 8.52 -13.14 -6.97
N PRO A 687 8.51 -12.68 -5.70
CA PRO A 687 9.64 -12.86 -4.78
C PRO A 687 9.91 -14.33 -4.39
N ARG A 688 8.96 -15.24 -4.65
CA ARG A 688 9.13 -16.69 -4.44
C ARG A 688 9.74 -17.43 -5.62
N GLY A 689 9.80 -16.81 -6.80
CA GLY A 689 10.31 -17.47 -7.99
C GLY A 689 9.42 -18.50 -8.61
N LEU A 690 8.11 -18.36 -8.44
CA LEU A 690 7.16 -19.34 -8.94
C LEU A 690 7.08 -19.30 -10.47
N PRO A 691 6.64 -20.40 -11.10
CA PRO A 691 6.31 -20.40 -12.51
C PRO A 691 5.37 -19.24 -12.84
N CYS A 692 5.72 -18.51 -13.89
CA CYS A 692 4.94 -17.40 -14.41
C CYS A 692 4.71 -17.64 -15.90
N SER A 693 3.58 -17.18 -16.44
CA SER A 693 3.21 -17.40 -17.83
C SER A 693 4.22 -16.78 -18.81
N GLN A 694 4.09 -17.07 -20.11
CA GLN A 694 5.09 -16.84 -21.18
C GLN A 694 5.75 -15.43 -21.19
N SER A 695 5.13 -14.43 -20.60
CA SER A 695 5.58 -13.03 -20.58
C SER A 695 6.63 -12.69 -19.50
N CYS A 696 6.77 -13.49 -18.44
CA CYS A 696 7.75 -13.26 -17.37
C CYS A 696 8.95 -14.22 -17.46
N GLY A 697 8.73 -15.46 -17.92
CA GLY A 697 9.74 -16.52 -17.91
C GLY A 697 10.80 -16.46 -19.02
N SER A 698 10.65 -15.59 -20.03
CA SER A 698 11.53 -15.54 -21.21
C SER A 698 12.70 -14.55 -21.10
N LEU A 699 12.73 -13.71 -20.07
CA LEU A 699 13.63 -12.55 -20.01
C LEU A 699 14.88 -12.71 -19.11
N GLY A 700 15.05 -13.85 -18.45
CA GLY A 700 16.25 -14.14 -17.64
C GLY A 700 16.35 -13.23 -16.41
N TRP A 701 15.82 -13.70 -15.28
CA TRP A 701 15.82 -12.96 -14.01
C TRP A 701 16.37 -13.88 -12.90
N ASP A 702 17.12 -13.30 -11.96
CA ASP A 702 17.73 -14.01 -10.83
C ASP A 702 17.12 -13.53 -9.51
N LEU A 703 16.46 -14.42 -8.78
CA LEU A 703 15.87 -14.13 -7.47
C LEU A 703 16.88 -14.02 -6.34
N ASN A 704 18.08 -14.54 -6.56
CA ASN A 704 19.19 -14.41 -5.63
C ASN A 704 20.06 -13.20 -6.00
N ALA A 705 19.58 -12.37 -6.93
CA ALA A 705 20.16 -11.10 -7.26
C ALA A 705 20.47 -10.32 -5.97
N PRO A 706 21.74 -9.94 -5.76
CA PRO A 706 22.18 -9.32 -4.53
C PRO A 706 21.81 -7.83 -4.52
N TYR A 707 20.65 -7.43 -5.00
CA TYR A 707 20.20 -6.03 -5.06
C TYR A 707 18.71 -5.89 -4.76
N LEU A 708 18.00 -7.00 -4.57
CA LEU A 708 16.57 -7.00 -4.33
C LEU A 708 16.26 -6.43 -2.93
N VAL A 709 15.40 -5.42 -2.91
CA VAL A 709 14.84 -4.80 -1.70
C VAL A 709 13.32 -4.95 -1.76
N LEU A 710 12.70 -5.32 -0.63
CA LEU A 710 11.25 -5.53 -0.55
C LEU A 710 10.45 -4.35 -1.09
N THR A 711 9.31 -4.65 -1.71
CA THR A 711 8.22 -3.72 -2.02
C THR A 711 6.90 -4.33 -1.55
N ALA A 712 5.86 -3.53 -1.34
CA ALA A 712 4.54 -4.07 -1.07
C ALA A 712 3.81 -4.40 -2.38
N LEU A 713 2.91 -5.39 -2.32
CA LEU A 713 2.08 -5.83 -3.46
C LEU A 713 0.57 -5.70 -3.13
N PRO A 714 0.06 -4.50 -2.82
CA PRO A 714 -1.34 -4.30 -2.45
C PRO A 714 -2.29 -4.46 -3.66
N PHE A 715 -3.50 -4.99 -3.43
CA PHE A 715 -4.59 -5.06 -4.40
C PHE A 715 -5.49 -3.81 -4.37
N VAL A 716 -4.89 -2.65 -4.65
CA VAL A 716 -5.51 -1.33 -4.45
C VAL A 716 -5.85 -0.61 -5.74
N ASP A 717 -5.16 -0.92 -6.83
CA ASP A 717 -5.43 -0.32 -8.13
C ASP A 717 -6.78 -0.82 -8.65
N ARG A 718 -7.73 0.10 -8.87
CA ARG A 718 -9.09 -0.25 -9.28
C ARG A 718 -9.21 -0.96 -10.62
N PHE A 719 -8.15 -0.94 -11.44
CA PHE A 719 -8.15 -1.50 -12.79
C PHE A 719 -7.28 -2.74 -12.91
N GLN A 720 -6.08 -2.72 -12.32
CA GLN A 720 -5.13 -3.81 -12.36
C GLN A 720 -5.29 -4.75 -11.15
N GLY A 721 -5.73 -4.25 -10.00
CA GLY A 721 -5.73 -4.96 -8.72
C GLY A 721 -4.39 -4.81 -8.02
N MET A 722 -3.55 -5.85 -8.09
CA MET A 722 -2.20 -5.87 -7.53
C MET A 722 -1.25 -4.94 -8.30
N VAL A 723 -0.53 -4.10 -7.56
CA VAL A 723 0.52 -3.20 -8.06
C VAL A 723 1.73 -3.23 -7.13
N PRO A 724 2.96 -3.11 -7.64
CA PRO A 724 4.10 -2.80 -6.78
C PRO A 724 3.98 -1.37 -6.25
N SER A 725 4.18 -1.20 -4.95
CA SER A 725 4.08 0.11 -4.29
C SER A 725 4.93 0.16 -3.02
N ASP A 726 5.66 1.27 -2.85
CA ASP A 726 6.36 1.56 -1.60
C ASP A 726 5.55 2.49 -0.68
N HIS A 727 4.43 3.07 -1.16
CA HIS A 727 3.55 3.92 -0.35
C HIS A 727 3.08 3.24 0.96
N PRO A 728 2.72 1.94 0.97
CA PRO A 728 2.34 1.24 2.21
C PRO A 728 3.42 1.20 3.30
N PHE A 729 4.70 1.37 2.95
CA PHE A 729 5.77 1.38 3.96
C PHE A 729 5.73 2.60 4.86
N VAL A 730 5.04 3.67 4.45
CA VAL A 730 4.98 4.94 5.18
C VAL A 730 3.56 5.28 5.67
N LEU A 731 2.66 4.29 5.70
CA LEU A 731 1.35 4.38 6.36
C LEU A 731 1.48 3.79 7.78
N LEU A 732 1.93 4.60 8.73
CA LEU A 732 2.44 4.17 10.05
C LEU A 732 1.49 4.54 11.19
N ALA A 733 0.96 5.76 11.17
CA ALA A 733 0.04 6.32 12.15
C ALA A 733 -1.39 6.29 11.59
N GLY A 734 -2.32 5.69 12.32
CA GLY A 734 -3.70 5.53 11.85
C GLY A 734 -3.87 4.37 10.87
N ASP A 735 -5.12 4.15 10.45
CA ASP A 735 -5.50 3.19 9.41
C ASP A 735 -6.13 3.99 8.26
N ASP A 736 -5.25 4.69 7.54
CA ASP A 736 -5.61 5.67 6.53
C ASP A 736 -4.52 5.74 5.43
N PRO A 737 -4.80 6.37 4.27
CA PRO A 737 -3.88 6.35 3.15
C PRO A 737 -2.85 7.51 3.16
N LEU A 738 -2.72 8.25 4.26
CA LEU A 738 -1.83 9.41 4.34
C LEU A 738 -0.41 8.98 4.73
N ALA A 739 0.58 9.42 3.96
CA ALA A 739 1.98 9.09 4.25
C ALA A 739 2.52 9.90 5.45
N ASP A 740 3.15 9.20 6.40
CA ASP A 740 3.81 9.79 7.56
C ASP A 740 5.27 10.17 7.31
N MET A 741 5.85 9.66 6.22
CA MET A 741 7.22 9.91 5.77
C MET A 741 7.27 10.01 4.24
N LYS A 742 8.18 10.84 3.71
CA LYS A 742 8.39 11.00 2.26
C LYS A 742 9.19 9.83 1.74
N ILE A 743 8.62 9.06 0.83
CA ILE A 743 9.28 7.87 0.29
C ILE A 743 9.67 8.01 -1.18
N GLY A 744 10.84 7.49 -1.54
CA GLY A 744 11.26 7.28 -2.91
C GLY A 744 12.08 6.01 -3.05
N ARG A 745 12.14 5.46 -4.27
CA ARG A 745 12.93 4.29 -4.63
C ARG A 745 14.02 4.67 -5.64
N ILE A 746 15.25 4.24 -5.40
CA ILE A 746 16.30 4.22 -6.40
C ILE A 746 16.49 2.75 -6.81
N ALA A 747 15.76 2.33 -7.84
CA ALA A 747 15.80 0.97 -8.35
C ALA A 747 17.07 0.78 -9.19
N VAL A 748 18.02 0.02 -8.69
CA VAL A 748 19.33 -0.24 -9.31
C VAL A 748 19.73 -1.69 -9.06
N ASN A 749 20.40 -2.29 -10.04
CA ASN A 749 20.79 -3.70 -10.02
C ASN A 749 22.21 -3.93 -9.53
N ASP A 750 23.07 -2.91 -9.57
CA ASP A 750 24.46 -3.06 -9.15
C ASP A 750 25.09 -1.74 -8.69
N ALA A 751 26.32 -1.87 -8.21
CA ALA A 751 27.13 -0.75 -7.74
C ALA A 751 27.40 0.32 -8.81
N ALA A 752 27.47 -0.06 -10.10
CA ALA A 752 27.75 0.87 -11.19
C ALA A 752 26.51 1.70 -11.52
N GLU A 753 25.34 1.06 -11.67
CA GLU A 753 24.06 1.75 -11.82
C GLU A 753 23.80 2.67 -10.63
N ALA A 754 23.96 2.17 -9.40
CA ALA A 754 23.87 2.95 -8.17
C ALA A 754 24.74 4.22 -8.19
N THR A 755 26.00 4.08 -8.59
CA THR A 755 26.93 5.21 -8.71
C THR A 755 26.48 6.21 -9.79
N ASN A 756 25.96 5.72 -10.91
CA ASN A 756 25.43 6.58 -11.98
C ASN A 756 24.25 7.42 -11.49
N VAL A 757 23.27 6.82 -10.81
CA VAL A 757 22.12 7.55 -10.25
C VAL A 757 22.57 8.60 -9.23
N ILE A 758 23.45 8.22 -8.29
CA ILE A 758 23.97 9.14 -7.28
C ILE A 758 24.68 10.33 -7.93
N ASN A 759 25.55 10.08 -8.91
CA ASN A 759 26.24 11.14 -9.64
C ASN A 759 25.28 12.09 -10.36
N LYS A 760 24.13 11.60 -10.82
CA LYS A 760 23.08 12.44 -11.44
C LYS A 760 22.34 13.28 -10.43
N ILE A 761 21.97 12.70 -9.28
CA ILE A 761 21.39 13.46 -8.16
C ILE A 761 22.36 14.57 -7.75
N ILE A 762 23.63 14.24 -7.48
CA ILE A 762 24.65 15.23 -7.12
C ILE A 762 24.83 16.29 -8.20
N ALA A 763 24.85 15.92 -9.48
CA ALA A 763 25.03 16.89 -10.56
C ALA A 763 23.81 17.81 -10.77
N TYR A 764 22.59 17.28 -10.61
CA TYR A 764 21.36 18.08 -10.58
C TYR A 764 21.44 19.12 -9.47
N GLU A 765 21.93 18.70 -8.31
CA GLU A 765 22.00 19.52 -7.09
C GLU A 765 23.15 20.53 -7.08
N ALA A 766 24.30 20.16 -7.65
CA ALA A 766 25.49 21.00 -7.69
C ALA A 766 25.49 22.01 -8.83
N ASN A 767 24.74 21.76 -9.91
CA ASN A 767 24.67 22.62 -11.08
C ASN A 767 23.24 23.10 -11.36
N PRO A 768 22.61 23.88 -10.44
CA PRO A 768 21.39 24.57 -10.77
C PRO A 768 21.67 25.48 -11.97
N PHE A 769 20.83 25.42 -12.99
CA PHE A 769 21.03 26.20 -14.22
C PHE A 769 21.19 27.69 -13.87
N PRO A 770 22.31 28.36 -14.25
CA PRO A 770 22.57 29.73 -13.83
C PRO A 770 21.57 30.69 -14.49
N PRO A 771 20.96 31.63 -13.74
CA PRO A 771 20.17 32.71 -14.34
C PRO A 771 21.02 33.49 -15.35
N PRO A 772 20.48 33.93 -16.51
CA PRO A 772 19.08 33.90 -16.95
C PRO A 772 18.78 32.76 -17.94
N ALA A 773 19.63 31.74 -18.01
CA ALA A 773 19.28 30.54 -18.76
C ALA A 773 18.15 29.87 -17.96
N ASN A 774 16.90 30.25 -18.23
CA ASN A 774 15.70 29.59 -17.73
C ASN A 774 15.52 28.35 -18.61
N PRO A 775 16.15 27.19 -18.32
CA PRO A 775 15.88 25.99 -19.09
C PRO A 775 14.36 25.73 -19.03
N PRO A 776 13.77 25.27 -20.15
CA PRO A 776 12.33 25.17 -20.22
C PRO A 776 11.81 24.07 -19.30
N PHE A 777 10.57 24.25 -18.85
CA PHE A 777 9.69 23.12 -18.58
C PHE A 777 9.23 22.58 -19.93
N LEU A 778 9.59 21.33 -20.22
CA LEU A 778 9.30 20.68 -21.49
C LEU A 778 8.08 19.79 -21.31
N PHE A 779 7.00 20.07 -22.03
CA PHE A 779 5.79 19.26 -22.06
C PHE A 779 5.76 18.48 -23.37
N ILE A 780 5.78 17.15 -23.28
CA ILE A 780 5.71 16.22 -24.41
C ILE A 780 4.39 15.49 -24.28
N THR A 781 3.57 15.48 -25.33
CA THR A 781 2.28 14.79 -25.27
C THR A 781 2.10 13.82 -26.41
N ASP A 782 1.38 12.75 -26.11
CA ASP A 782 0.74 11.89 -27.10
C ASP A 782 -0.33 12.67 -27.89
N ASN A 783 -0.84 12.09 -28.97
CA ASN A 783 -1.93 12.68 -29.75
C ASN A 783 -3.25 12.58 -28.99
N ASP A 784 -4.15 13.53 -29.26
CA ASP A 784 -5.49 13.51 -28.67
C ASP A 784 -6.20 12.18 -28.95
N ASP A 785 -6.81 11.63 -27.91
CA ASP A 785 -7.59 10.40 -27.92
C ASP A 785 -8.98 10.71 -27.34
N PRO A 786 -10.06 10.70 -28.14
CA PRO A 786 -11.40 10.99 -27.66
C PRO A 786 -11.90 10.06 -26.55
N ASP A 787 -11.32 8.87 -26.41
CA ASP A 787 -11.72 7.88 -25.42
C ASP A 787 -10.87 7.99 -24.13
N ALA A 788 -9.67 8.58 -24.19
CA ALA A 788 -8.73 8.65 -23.06
C ALA A 788 -8.37 10.07 -22.59
N GLY A 789 -8.24 11.06 -23.49
CA GLY A 789 -7.86 12.41 -23.10
C GLY A 789 -7.36 13.33 -24.23
N TYR A 790 -7.41 14.63 -23.96
CA TYR A 790 -6.85 15.69 -24.81
C TYR A 790 -5.51 16.15 -24.23
N PHE A 791 -4.49 15.30 -24.34
CA PHE A 791 -3.25 15.37 -23.56
C PHE A 791 -2.52 16.72 -23.66
N CYS A 792 -2.54 17.37 -24.82
CA CYS A 792 -1.92 18.68 -25.02
C CYS A 792 -2.63 19.78 -24.21
N ASN A 793 -3.97 19.78 -24.18
CA ASN A 793 -4.76 20.74 -23.42
C ASN A 793 -4.60 20.52 -21.90
N GLU A 794 -4.55 19.27 -21.47
CA GLU A 794 -4.32 18.92 -20.07
C GLU A 794 -2.92 19.33 -19.61
N SER A 795 -1.90 19.14 -20.46
CA SER A 795 -0.55 19.64 -20.20
C SER A 795 -0.52 21.17 -20.08
N GLN A 796 -1.28 21.90 -20.89
CA GLN A 796 -1.41 23.35 -20.77
C GLN A 796 -2.09 23.77 -19.46
N THR A 797 -3.09 23.00 -19.00
CA THR A 797 -3.76 23.20 -17.71
C THR A 797 -2.76 23.05 -16.56
N THR A 798 -2.03 21.94 -16.52
CA THR A 798 -0.95 21.71 -15.55
C THR A 798 0.11 22.82 -15.60
N ALA A 799 0.54 23.20 -16.81
CA ALA A 799 1.55 24.22 -17.01
C ALA A 799 1.12 25.63 -16.56
N ALA A 800 -0.19 25.88 -16.38
CA ALA A 800 -0.71 27.16 -15.88
C ALA A 800 -0.27 27.45 -14.42
N HIS A 801 0.03 26.40 -13.65
CA HIS A 801 0.51 26.49 -12.27
C HIS A 801 1.98 26.93 -12.17
N ILE A 802 2.69 26.98 -13.30
CA ILE A 802 4.07 27.47 -13.37
C ILE A 802 4.05 28.99 -13.65
N PRO A 803 4.57 29.85 -12.77
CA PRO A 803 4.51 31.30 -12.98
C PRO A 803 5.54 31.80 -14.01
N SER A 804 5.38 33.05 -14.45
CA SER A 804 6.45 33.80 -15.13
C SER A 804 7.65 33.99 -14.17
N PRO A 805 8.91 33.96 -14.63
CA PRO A 805 9.41 34.03 -16.01
C PRO A 805 9.84 32.67 -16.61
N PHE A 806 9.37 31.54 -16.08
CA PHE A 806 9.77 30.23 -16.58
C PHE A 806 9.28 29.98 -18.01
N THR A 807 10.18 29.51 -18.87
CA THR A 807 9.84 29.12 -20.25
C THR A 807 9.11 27.78 -20.23
N LYS A 808 8.03 27.69 -21.02
CA LYS A 808 7.23 26.47 -21.18
C LYS A 808 7.23 26.10 -22.66
N THR A 809 7.68 24.91 -22.99
CA THR A 809 7.73 24.41 -24.37
C THR A 809 6.78 23.23 -24.50
N PHE A 810 5.88 23.28 -25.49
CA PHE A 810 4.90 22.21 -25.74
C PHE A 810 5.23 21.51 -27.06
N LEU A 811 5.43 20.19 -26.98
CA LEU A 811 5.66 19.29 -28.09
C LEU A 811 4.49 18.29 -28.15
N CYS A 812 3.42 18.68 -28.83
CA CYS A 812 2.17 17.90 -28.87
C CYS A 812 2.07 17.07 -30.16
N LEU A 813 2.10 15.74 -30.04
CA LEU A 813 1.91 14.83 -31.18
C LEU A 813 0.54 15.06 -31.84
N GLY A 814 0.48 14.94 -33.16
CA GLY A 814 -0.75 15.16 -33.94
C GLY A 814 -1.06 16.64 -34.24
N SER A 815 -0.31 17.58 -33.64
CA SER A 815 -0.43 19.01 -33.97
C SER A 815 0.13 19.33 -35.36
N ALA A 816 -0.21 20.50 -35.91
CA ALA A 816 0.33 20.97 -37.19
C ALA A 816 1.87 21.07 -37.21
N SER A 817 2.50 21.29 -36.06
CA SER A 817 3.96 21.36 -35.91
C SER A 817 4.61 19.98 -35.76
N TYR A 818 3.89 19.00 -35.22
CA TYR A 818 4.38 17.64 -34.95
C TYR A 818 3.37 16.59 -35.41
N PRO A 819 3.13 16.45 -36.73
CA PRO A 819 2.07 15.61 -37.26
C PRO A 819 2.33 14.10 -37.11
N ASN A 820 3.54 13.69 -36.74
CA ASN A 820 3.94 12.30 -36.54
C ASN A 820 5.12 12.19 -35.57
N VAL A 821 5.41 10.98 -35.12
CA VAL A 821 6.47 10.66 -34.14
C VAL A 821 7.85 11.12 -34.62
N ASP A 822 8.18 11.01 -35.90
CA ASP A 822 9.49 11.44 -36.42
C ASP A 822 9.68 12.96 -36.28
N ALA A 823 8.66 13.74 -36.64
CA ALA A 823 8.68 15.20 -36.48
C ALA A 823 8.74 15.61 -35.00
N LEU A 824 8.02 14.91 -34.13
CA LEU A 824 8.08 15.12 -32.68
C LEU A 824 9.48 14.82 -32.14
N ARG A 825 10.03 13.63 -32.42
CA ARG A 825 11.36 13.19 -31.98
C ARG A 825 12.46 14.14 -32.45
N ALA A 826 12.39 14.61 -33.69
CA ALA A 826 13.33 15.58 -34.25
C ALA A 826 13.38 16.91 -33.47
N ALA A 827 12.27 17.34 -32.86
CA ALA A 827 12.21 18.53 -32.00
C ALA A 827 12.51 18.21 -30.52
N MET A 828 12.07 17.04 -30.06
CA MET A 828 12.20 16.56 -28.69
C MET A 828 13.66 16.35 -28.29
N PHE A 829 14.46 15.65 -29.09
CA PHE A 829 15.84 15.32 -28.70
C PHE A 829 16.73 16.56 -28.51
N PRO A 830 16.74 17.56 -29.42
CA PRO A 830 17.49 18.79 -29.18
C PRO A 830 17.02 19.54 -27.94
N ALA A 831 15.72 19.55 -27.64
CA ALA A 831 15.17 20.19 -26.45
C ALA A 831 15.65 19.51 -25.15
N ILE A 832 15.61 18.18 -25.11
CA ILE A 832 16.13 17.38 -23.99
C ILE A 832 17.64 17.60 -23.83
N ASN A 833 18.41 17.54 -24.92
CA ASN A 833 19.86 17.69 -24.90
C ASN A 833 20.31 19.10 -24.48
N ALA A 834 19.50 20.12 -24.75
CA ALA A 834 19.73 21.48 -24.26
C ALA A 834 19.63 21.56 -22.72
N GLY A 835 18.86 20.68 -22.11
CA GLY A 835 18.58 20.61 -20.67
C GLY A 835 17.23 21.25 -20.33
N ALA A 836 16.49 20.61 -19.42
CA ALA A 836 15.20 21.06 -18.91
C ALA A 836 15.18 20.92 -17.38
N HIS A 837 14.43 21.78 -16.68
CA HIS A 837 14.17 21.58 -15.25
C HIS A 837 13.33 20.33 -15.02
N VAL A 838 12.26 20.22 -15.79
CA VAL A 838 11.31 19.13 -15.78
C VAL A 838 10.95 18.77 -17.22
N VAL A 839 10.97 17.48 -17.53
CA VAL A 839 10.31 16.89 -18.70
C VAL A 839 9.00 16.29 -18.21
N ASN A 840 7.89 16.86 -18.63
CA ASN A 840 6.55 16.38 -18.32
C ASN A 840 6.04 15.59 -19.54
N TYR A 841 5.79 14.30 -19.38
CA TYR A 841 5.12 13.48 -20.39
C TYR A 841 3.64 13.29 -20.02
N ARG A 842 2.78 13.34 -21.03
CA ARG A 842 1.34 13.11 -20.88
C ARG A 842 0.80 12.30 -22.05
N GLY A 843 0.21 11.15 -21.77
CA GLY A 843 -0.32 10.28 -22.81
C GLY A 843 -0.56 8.85 -22.37
N HIS A 844 -0.61 7.95 -23.35
CA HIS A 844 -0.63 6.52 -23.09
C HIS A 844 0.75 6.02 -22.68
N GLY A 845 0.77 5.00 -21.82
CA GLY A 845 2.02 4.41 -21.32
C GLY A 845 1.93 2.89 -21.23
N SER A 846 3.09 2.25 -21.27
CA SER A 846 3.27 0.88 -20.80
C SER A 846 4.59 0.76 -20.07
N ILE A 847 4.86 -0.39 -19.46
CA ILE A 847 6.12 -0.64 -18.73
C ILE A 847 7.35 -0.20 -19.55
N GLY A 848 7.34 -0.39 -20.88
CA GLY A 848 8.51 -0.17 -21.73
C GLY A 848 8.45 1.01 -22.70
N ARG A 849 7.36 1.79 -22.76
CA ARG A 849 7.20 2.84 -23.79
C ARG A 849 6.21 3.96 -23.43
N TRP A 850 6.44 5.11 -24.05
CA TRP A 850 5.50 6.22 -24.17
C TRP A 850 4.75 6.15 -25.52
N ALA A 851 3.43 6.30 -25.47
CA ALA A 851 2.46 6.22 -26.56
C ALA A 851 2.37 4.86 -27.26
N SER A 852 1.26 4.66 -27.99
CA SER A 852 1.08 3.48 -28.86
C SER A 852 2.01 3.55 -30.08
N GLU A 853 2.11 4.73 -30.67
CA GLU A 853 3.12 5.14 -31.63
C GLU A 853 4.39 5.51 -30.84
N PRO A 854 5.38 4.61 -30.72
CA PRO A 854 6.38 4.72 -29.66
C PRO A 854 7.17 6.03 -29.75
N ILE A 855 6.86 6.99 -28.88
CA ILE A 855 7.58 8.28 -28.76
C ILE A 855 8.93 8.01 -28.12
N MET A 856 8.97 7.16 -27.09
CA MET A 856 10.17 6.69 -26.42
C MET A 856 9.99 5.23 -26.01
N THR A 857 11.06 4.45 -26.05
CA THR A 857 11.11 3.07 -25.54
C THR A 857 12.35 2.87 -24.68
N THR A 858 12.38 1.78 -23.90
CA THR A 858 13.57 1.38 -23.14
C THR A 858 14.82 1.19 -24.02
N SER A 859 14.64 0.89 -25.31
CA SER A 859 15.73 0.75 -26.29
C SER A 859 16.19 2.06 -26.95
N ASP A 860 15.38 3.13 -26.89
CA ASP A 860 15.66 4.41 -27.55
C ASP A 860 16.55 5.35 -26.71
N THR A 861 17.00 4.92 -25.53
CA THR A 861 17.74 5.79 -24.60
C THR A 861 19.09 6.27 -25.11
N VAL A 862 19.66 5.59 -26.12
CA VAL A 862 20.89 6.02 -26.84
C VAL A 862 20.77 7.44 -27.42
N TRP A 863 19.56 7.98 -27.56
CA TRP A 863 19.30 9.32 -28.10
C TRP A 863 19.09 10.42 -27.03
N TRP A 864 18.96 10.06 -25.75
CA TRP A 864 18.79 10.99 -24.63
C TRP A 864 20.15 11.50 -24.12
N ASN A 865 20.75 12.46 -24.83
CA ASN A 865 22.13 12.92 -24.60
C ASN A 865 22.22 14.27 -23.86
N ASN A 866 21.48 14.43 -22.76
CA ASN A 866 21.53 15.60 -21.86
C ASN A 866 22.77 15.59 -20.96
N THR A 867 23.95 15.56 -21.56
CA THR A 867 25.25 15.45 -20.86
C THR A 867 25.37 16.48 -19.74
N ASN A 868 25.60 16.01 -18.50
CA ASN A 868 25.70 16.80 -17.27
C ASN A 868 24.48 17.64 -16.92
N LYS A 869 23.32 17.31 -17.50
CA LYS A 869 22.06 18.02 -17.30
C LYS A 869 20.94 17.03 -17.01
N PRO A 870 21.09 16.15 -16.01
CA PRO A 870 20.00 15.28 -15.61
C PRO A 870 18.77 16.12 -15.26
N THR A 871 17.58 15.57 -15.49
CA THR A 871 16.31 16.31 -15.34
C THR A 871 15.37 15.59 -14.38
N ILE A 872 14.30 16.26 -13.96
CA ILE A 872 13.16 15.60 -13.33
C ILE A 872 12.21 15.15 -14.44
N VAL A 873 11.75 13.90 -14.41
CA VAL A 873 10.70 13.42 -15.30
C VAL A 873 9.40 13.31 -14.50
N LEU A 874 8.35 13.96 -14.97
CA LEU A 874 7.00 13.77 -14.43
C LEU A 874 6.18 13.11 -15.54
N SER A 875 5.82 11.85 -15.36
CA SER A 875 5.07 11.11 -16.38
C SER A 875 3.65 10.85 -15.88
N ALA A 876 2.69 11.40 -16.61
CA ALA A 876 1.27 11.21 -16.38
C ALA A 876 0.74 10.24 -17.44
N ASP A 877 1.00 8.96 -17.20
CA ASP A 877 0.65 7.84 -18.04
C ASP A 877 0.57 6.55 -17.21
N CYS A 878 0.30 5.42 -17.86
CA CYS A 878 0.17 4.11 -17.21
C CYS A 878 1.51 3.38 -17.15
N LEU A 879 1.81 2.73 -16.01
CA LEU A 879 2.88 1.74 -15.82
C LEU A 879 4.33 2.21 -16.06
N ASP A 880 4.57 3.49 -16.30
CA ASP A 880 5.87 4.09 -16.60
C ASP A 880 6.90 3.92 -15.45
N ALA A 881 6.40 3.88 -14.20
CA ALA A 881 7.18 3.55 -13.01
C ALA A 881 7.07 2.07 -12.60
N TYR A 882 6.57 1.14 -13.42
CA TYR A 882 6.44 -0.26 -13.00
C TYR A 882 7.83 -0.93 -12.81
N PHE A 883 8.35 -0.87 -11.59
CA PHE A 883 9.73 -1.22 -11.23
C PHE A 883 9.93 -2.67 -10.77
N ALA A 884 8.93 -3.53 -10.89
CA ALA A 884 8.97 -4.87 -10.29
C ALA A 884 8.69 -5.99 -11.29
N TRP A 885 8.67 -5.68 -12.60
CA TRP A 885 8.40 -6.70 -13.61
C TRP A 885 9.61 -7.65 -13.76
N PRO A 886 9.44 -8.98 -13.63
CA PRO A 886 10.57 -9.91 -13.65
C PRO A 886 11.35 -9.83 -14.98
N GLY A 887 12.62 -9.44 -14.91
CA GLY A 887 13.53 -9.43 -16.05
C GLY A 887 13.26 -8.33 -17.09
N PHE A 888 12.37 -7.37 -16.82
CA PHE A 888 12.09 -6.26 -17.74
C PHE A 888 12.10 -4.93 -16.99
N PRO A 889 13.11 -4.07 -17.21
CA PRO A 889 13.12 -2.77 -16.56
C PRO A 889 12.01 -1.88 -17.11
N GLY A 890 11.33 -1.19 -16.20
CA GLY A 890 10.44 -0.09 -16.52
C GLY A 890 11.20 1.03 -17.24
N ILE A 891 10.50 1.78 -18.08
CA ILE A 891 11.06 2.92 -18.79
C ILE A 891 11.56 4.00 -17.82
N GLY A 892 10.88 4.21 -16.69
CA GLY A 892 11.36 5.12 -15.66
C GLY A 892 12.63 4.66 -14.96
N GLU A 893 12.79 3.35 -14.73
CA GLU A 893 14.05 2.79 -14.25
C GLU A 893 15.15 2.97 -15.29
N THR A 894 14.81 2.83 -16.57
CA THR A 894 15.76 3.01 -17.66
C THR A 894 16.27 4.46 -17.71
N PHE A 895 15.41 5.47 -17.61
CA PHE A 895 15.85 6.88 -17.55
C PHE A 895 16.72 7.16 -16.31
N LEU A 896 16.39 6.54 -15.18
CA LEU A 896 17.14 6.69 -13.94
C LEU A 896 18.50 5.99 -14.00
N ARG A 897 18.61 4.80 -14.58
CA ARG A 897 19.87 4.02 -14.68
C ARG A 897 20.77 4.48 -15.82
N TYR A 898 20.21 5.10 -16.85
CA TYR A 898 20.94 5.49 -18.05
C TYR A 898 22.12 6.42 -17.75
N ASP A 899 23.32 6.01 -18.14
CA ASP A 899 24.51 6.84 -18.24
C ASP A 899 25.50 6.21 -19.22
N PHE A 900 26.15 7.02 -20.06
CA PHE A 900 27.24 6.59 -20.93
C PHE A 900 28.55 7.30 -20.57
N SER A 901 29.55 6.51 -20.18
CA SER A 901 30.92 6.98 -19.89
C SER A 901 31.02 8.10 -18.83
N GLY A 902 30.13 8.08 -17.81
CA GLY A 902 30.15 9.04 -16.70
C GLY A 902 29.65 10.44 -17.07
N SER A 903 28.81 10.53 -18.11
CA SER A 903 28.29 11.78 -18.68
C SER A 903 27.00 12.25 -18.01
N ARG A 904 26.45 11.47 -17.07
CA ARG A 904 25.29 11.81 -16.23
C ARG A 904 24.04 12.15 -17.06
N HIS A 905 23.68 11.25 -17.98
CA HIS A 905 22.51 11.36 -18.87
C HIS A 905 21.18 10.92 -18.22
N GLY A 906 20.04 11.17 -18.86
CA GLY A 906 18.73 10.72 -18.38
C GLY A 906 18.18 11.57 -17.23
N SER A 907 17.48 10.95 -16.29
CA SER A 907 16.83 11.65 -15.17
C SER A 907 17.64 11.55 -13.87
N ALA A 908 17.49 12.56 -13.00
CA ALA A 908 17.93 12.51 -11.59
C ALA A 908 16.80 12.00 -10.68
N ALA A 909 15.55 12.23 -11.06
CA ALA A 909 14.37 11.69 -10.41
C ALA A 909 13.22 11.58 -11.41
N GLN A 910 12.27 10.71 -11.09
CA GLN A 910 11.05 10.52 -11.86
C GLN A 910 9.86 10.26 -10.96
N TRP A 911 8.71 10.85 -11.27
CA TRP A 911 7.45 10.58 -10.57
C TRP A 911 6.39 10.17 -11.58
N SER A 912 5.94 8.93 -11.48
CA SER A 912 4.96 8.34 -12.39
C SER A 912 4.29 7.09 -11.80
N SER A 913 3.32 6.52 -12.52
CA SER A 913 2.44 5.46 -12.02
C SER A 913 3.01 4.05 -12.21
N THR A 914 2.90 3.19 -11.20
CA THR A 914 3.06 1.73 -11.30
C THR A 914 1.77 1.01 -11.70
N GLY A 915 0.68 1.74 -11.86
CA GLY A 915 -0.65 1.21 -12.13
C GLY A 915 -1.28 1.82 -13.38
N LEU A 916 -2.59 1.63 -13.48
CA LEU A 916 -3.43 2.23 -14.51
C LEU A 916 -4.20 3.41 -13.91
N GLY A 917 -4.58 4.37 -14.73
CA GLY A 917 -5.04 5.65 -14.21
C GLY A 917 -5.85 6.51 -15.15
N PHE A 918 -6.43 7.58 -14.59
CA PHE A 918 -7.09 8.62 -15.38
C PHE A 918 -6.18 9.79 -15.65
N THR A 919 -6.25 10.29 -16.88
CA THR A 919 -5.63 11.56 -17.25
C THR A 919 -6.10 12.69 -16.31
N SER A 920 -7.40 12.79 -16.00
CA SER A 920 -7.95 13.85 -15.12
C SER A 920 -7.34 13.82 -13.72
N GLU A 921 -7.17 12.63 -13.14
CA GLU A 921 -6.51 12.42 -11.84
C GLU A 921 -5.02 12.77 -11.89
N HIS A 922 -4.33 12.39 -12.97
CA HIS A 922 -2.93 12.73 -13.17
C HIS A 922 -2.74 14.24 -13.33
N THR A 923 -3.72 14.98 -13.88
CA THR A 923 -3.72 16.45 -13.91
C THR A 923 -3.70 17.01 -12.50
N VAL A 924 -4.57 16.49 -11.62
CA VAL A 924 -4.64 16.93 -10.21
C VAL A 924 -3.31 16.71 -9.50
N LEU A 925 -2.68 15.54 -9.71
CA LEU A 925 -1.38 15.22 -9.13
C LEU A 925 -0.25 16.14 -9.64
N HIS A 926 -0.09 16.28 -10.96
CA HIS A 926 0.97 17.12 -11.52
C HIS A 926 0.74 18.62 -11.25
N ALA A 927 -0.51 19.11 -11.29
CA ALA A 927 -0.84 20.48 -10.90
C ALA A 927 -0.52 20.71 -9.42
N GLY A 928 -0.92 19.77 -8.55
CA GLY A 928 -0.61 19.79 -7.12
C GLY A 928 0.89 19.83 -6.84
N PHE A 929 1.71 19.13 -7.64
CA PHE A 929 3.17 19.18 -7.53
C PHE A 929 3.73 20.58 -7.82
N TYR A 930 3.25 21.23 -8.90
CA TYR A 930 3.67 22.59 -9.23
C TYR A 930 3.16 23.62 -8.22
N ASP A 931 1.93 23.47 -7.71
CA ASP A 931 1.42 24.31 -6.63
C ASP A 931 2.26 24.15 -5.37
N ALA A 932 2.60 22.91 -5.00
CA ALA A 932 3.46 22.66 -3.86
C ALA A 932 4.77 23.46 -3.96
N ALA A 933 5.43 23.41 -5.12
CA ALA A 933 6.68 24.11 -5.36
C ALA A 933 6.52 25.64 -5.42
N PHE A 934 5.59 26.16 -6.22
CA PHE A 934 5.51 27.59 -6.53
C PHE A 934 4.59 28.40 -5.60
N VAL A 935 3.56 27.78 -5.02
CA VAL A 935 2.57 28.43 -4.15
C VAL A 935 2.86 28.11 -2.68
N HIS A 936 3.27 26.89 -2.39
CA HIS A 936 3.52 26.41 -1.02
C HIS A 936 5.00 26.31 -0.65
N TYR A 937 5.90 26.70 -1.57
CA TYR A 937 7.36 26.78 -1.38
C TYR A 937 8.00 25.46 -0.92
N ALA A 938 7.44 24.33 -1.34
CA ALA A 938 8.04 23.02 -1.11
C ALA A 938 9.43 22.96 -1.77
N GLN A 939 10.46 22.78 -0.95
CA GLN A 939 11.86 22.84 -1.41
C GLN A 939 12.40 21.50 -1.91
N THR A 940 11.79 20.38 -1.51
CA THR A 940 12.22 19.04 -1.94
C THR A 940 11.16 18.34 -2.77
N ILE A 941 11.60 17.46 -3.68
CA ILE A 941 10.71 16.70 -4.55
C ILE A 941 9.71 15.85 -3.75
N GLY A 942 10.13 15.22 -2.65
CA GLY A 942 9.24 14.46 -1.78
C GLY A 942 8.18 15.33 -1.09
N SER A 943 8.52 16.57 -0.73
CA SER A 943 7.54 17.52 -0.16
C SER A 943 6.51 17.97 -1.18
N ALA A 944 6.92 18.15 -2.43
CA ALA A 944 5.99 18.47 -3.51
C ALA A 944 5.04 17.31 -3.83
N ILE A 945 5.56 16.08 -3.84
CA ILE A 945 4.77 14.86 -4.08
C ILE A 945 3.78 14.59 -2.94
N ASP A 946 4.21 14.67 -1.68
CA ASP A 946 3.33 14.49 -0.53
C ASP A 946 2.18 15.50 -0.55
N TYR A 947 2.48 16.78 -0.79
CA TYR A 947 1.44 17.80 -0.90
C TYR A 947 0.47 17.47 -2.03
N ALA A 948 0.97 17.09 -3.21
CA ALA A 948 0.14 16.73 -4.35
C ALA A 948 -0.80 15.56 -4.03
N LYS A 949 -0.30 14.53 -3.35
CA LYS A 949 -1.08 13.37 -2.88
C LYS A 949 -2.11 13.75 -1.82
N LEU A 950 -1.75 14.59 -0.84
CA LEU A 950 -2.68 15.06 0.19
C LEU A 950 -3.81 15.90 -0.43
N ASN A 951 -3.48 16.81 -1.35
CA ASN A 951 -4.47 17.61 -2.08
C ASN A 951 -5.37 16.71 -2.95
N TYR A 952 -4.78 15.76 -3.67
CA TYR A 952 -5.52 14.78 -4.48
C TYR A 952 -6.55 14.00 -3.64
N TYR A 953 -6.15 13.49 -2.48
CA TYR A 953 -7.07 12.80 -1.57
C TYR A 953 -8.12 13.74 -0.96
N GLN A 954 -7.74 14.96 -0.58
CA GLN A 954 -8.68 15.96 -0.05
C GLN A 954 -9.80 16.28 -1.05
N LEU A 955 -9.47 16.31 -2.34
CA LEU A 955 -10.40 16.54 -3.45
C LEU A 955 -11.30 15.34 -3.78
N GLY A 956 -11.23 14.26 -2.99
CA GLY A 956 -12.09 13.07 -3.11
C GLY A 956 -11.76 12.20 -4.32
N GLN A 957 -10.52 12.24 -4.79
CA GLN A 957 -10.07 11.36 -5.86
C GLN A 957 -9.85 9.92 -5.33
N ASP A 958 -9.82 8.94 -6.23
CA ASP A 958 -9.72 7.53 -5.84
C ASP A 958 -8.37 7.21 -5.20
N VAL A 959 -8.34 6.39 -4.15
CA VAL A 959 -7.08 6.10 -3.45
C VAL A 959 -6.04 5.40 -4.32
N SER A 960 -6.42 4.77 -5.43
CA SER A 960 -5.53 4.03 -6.34
C SER A 960 -4.25 4.83 -6.67
N GLU A 961 -4.40 6.10 -7.06
CA GLU A 961 -3.24 6.90 -7.50
C GLU A 961 -2.32 7.32 -6.36
N LEU A 962 -2.78 7.27 -5.10
CA LEU A 962 -1.91 7.45 -3.94
C LEU A 962 -0.88 6.32 -3.84
N TYR A 963 -1.28 5.09 -4.19
CA TYR A 963 -0.43 3.90 -4.12
C TYR A 963 0.43 3.73 -5.37
N THR A 964 -0.07 4.08 -6.55
CA THR A 964 0.61 3.80 -7.81
C THR A 964 1.65 4.86 -8.18
N PHE A 965 1.39 6.15 -7.92
CA PHE A 965 2.35 7.22 -8.21
C PHE A 965 3.55 7.16 -7.26
N THR A 966 4.67 6.66 -7.78
CA THR A 966 5.89 6.39 -7.02
C THR A 966 7.02 7.30 -7.47
N LEU A 967 7.78 7.83 -6.50
CA LEU A 967 9.01 8.55 -6.79
C LEU A 967 10.14 7.55 -7.06
N HIS A 968 10.64 7.52 -8.27
CA HIS A 968 11.94 6.95 -8.61
C HIS A 968 13.03 8.00 -8.40
N GLY A 969 13.63 8.03 -7.21
CA GLY A 969 14.64 9.01 -6.82
C GLY A 969 14.73 9.21 -5.32
N ASP A 970 15.55 10.18 -4.92
CA ASP A 970 15.71 10.60 -3.53
C ASP A 970 14.66 11.66 -3.15
N PRO A 971 13.75 11.40 -2.17
CA PRO A 971 12.71 12.35 -1.79
C PRO A 971 13.25 13.62 -1.13
N ALA A 972 14.51 13.61 -0.67
CA ALA A 972 15.19 14.80 -0.15
C ALA A 972 15.89 15.64 -1.24
N MET A 973 15.83 15.24 -2.52
CA MET A 973 16.40 16.02 -3.61
C MET A 973 15.71 17.39 -3.72
N ASN A 974 16.51 18.46 -3.76
CA ASN A 974 16.01 19.83 -3.81
C ASN A 974 15.44 20.19 -5.19
N LEU A 975 14.41 21.05 -5.21
CA LEU A 975 13.86 21.70 -6.39
C LEU A 975 14.45 23.11 -6.52
N TYR A 976 15.64 23.27 -7.11
CA TYR A 976 16.35 24.58 -7.16
C TYR A 976 15.64 25.70 -7.92
N TRP A 977 14.61 25.34 -8.69
CA TRP A 977 13.75 26.28 -9.40
C TRP A 977 12.53 26.68 -8.56
N ALA A 978 12.27 26.01 -7.43
CA ALA A 978 11.25 26.40 -6.48
C ALA A 978 11.71 27.69 -5.76
N PRO A 979 10.82 28.69 -5.61
CA PRO A 979 11.16 29.91 -4.91
C PRO A 979 11.40 29.65 -3.42
N ASP A 980 12.32 30.42 -2.83
CA ASP A 980 12.46 30.49 -1.38
C ASP A 980 11.16 30.99 -0.74
N PRO A 981 10.79 30.49 0.45
CA PRO A 981 9.67 31.05 1.18
C PRO A 981 9.92 32.53 1.49
N PRO A 982 8.92 33.41 1.38
CA PRO A 982 9.08 34.80 1.77
C PRO A 982 9.46 34.89 3.26
N PRO A 983 10.34 35.83 3.65
CA PRO A 983 10.77 35.95 5.03
C PRO A 983 9.55 36.13 5.95
N THR A 984 9.36 35.21 6.89
CA THR A 984 8.26 35.26 7.85
C THR A 984 8.40 36.55 8.67
N PRO A 985 7.38 37.44 8.75
CA PRO A 985 7.47 38.63 9.57
C PRO A 985 7.70 38.20 11.02
N THR A 986 8.82 38.61 11.61
CA THR A 986 9.07 38.40 13.04
C THR A 986 7.90 39.01 13.81
N PRO A 987 7.16 38.25 14.63
CA PRO A 987 6.09 38.82 15.43
C PRO A 987 6.73 39.88 16.33
N THR A 988 6.44 41.16 16.03
CA THR A 988 6.80 42.27 16.89
C THR A 988 5.91 42.15 18.11
N TYR A 989 6.38 41.41 19.12
CA TYR A 989 5.83 41.51 20.46
C TYR A 989 5.97 42.96 20.88
N THR A 990 4.87 43.71 20.79
CA THR A 990 4.78 45.00 21.43
C THR A 990 4.58 44.67 22.91
N PRO A 991 5.55 44.91 23.80
CA PRO A 991 5.33 44.65 25.22
C PRO A 991 4.13 45.49 25.66
N SER A 992 3.06 44.81 26.08
CA SER A 992 1.97 45.49 26.79
C SER A 992 2.58 46.25 27.98
N PRO A 993 2.17 47.50 28.23
CA PRO A 993 2.76 48.31 29.29
C PRO A 993 2.61 47.58 30.64
N THR A 994 3.76 47.32 31.25
CA THR A 994 3.89 46.71 32.57
C THR A 994 3.07 47.52 33.58
N ARG A 995 1.99 46.94 34.11
CA ARG A 995 1.32 47.49 35.29
C ARG A 995 2.24 47.25 36.48
N THR A 996 2.93 48.30 36.93
CA THR A 996 3.73 48.29 38.15
C THR A 996 2.82 47.99 39.36
N PRO A 997 3.06 46.93 40.14
CA PRO A 997 2.33 46.72 41.38
C PRO A 997 2.92 47.61 42.48
N THR A 998 2.12 48.54 43.00
CA THR A 998 2.47 49.35 44.16
C THR A 998 2.48 48.47 45.42
N ILE A 999 3.67 48.25 45.97
CA ILE A 999 3.88 47.53 47.24
C ILE A 999 3.49 48.46 48.40
N THR A 1000 2.52 48.04 49.21
CA THR A 1000 2.30 48.59 50.57
C THR A 1000 2.64 47.50 51.59
N ARG A 1001 3.70 47.70 52.40
CA ARG A 1001 4.03 46.87 53.58
C ARG A 1001 3.20 47.39 54.76
N THR A 1002 2.65 46.57 55.66
CA THR A 1002 3.25 45.98 56.90
C THR A 1002 2.04 45.46 57.76
N PRO A 1003 2.14 44.64 58.85
CA PRO A 1003 3.15 43.67 59.33
C PRO A 1003 2.61 42.25 59.57
N THR A 1004 3.58 41.37 59.80
CA THR A 1004 3.57 39.96 60.22
C THR A 1004 2.78 39.63 61.50
N LEU A 1005 2.14 38.46 61.53
CA LEU A 1005 2.01 37.63 62.73
C LEU A 1005 2.25 36.15 62.38
N THR A 1006 3.19 35.58 63.12
CA THR A 1006 3.61 34.17 63.17
C THR A 1006 2.57 33.29 63.86
N ASN A 1007 2.39 32.03 63.41
CA ASN A 1007 2.45 30.86 64.29
C ASN A 1007 2.46 29.53 63.50
N THR A 1008 3.27 28.62 64.02
CA THR A 1008 3.57 27.24 63.59
C THR A 1008 2.44 26.23 63.92
N PRO A 1009 2.45 25.00 63.33
CA PRO A 1009 1.37 23.99 63.31
C PRO A 1009 1.46 23.00 64.50
N PRO A 1010 0.50 22.06 64.74
CA PRO A 1010 0.58 20.68 64.19
C PRO A 1010 -0.81 19.92 64.13
N PRO A 1011 -0.96 18.56 64.19
CA PRO A 1011 -1.51 17.72 63.09
C PRO A 1011 -2.70 16.78 63.46
N GLY A 1012 -3.30 16.12 62.45
CA GLY A 1012 -3.79 14.73 62.61
C GLY A 1012 -5.28 14.40 62.38
N ALA A 1013 -5.48 13.35 61.56
CA ALA A 1013 -6.34 12.16 61.76
C ALA A 1013 -7.72 12.02 61.06
N SER A 1014 -7.78 10.96 60.24
CA SER A 1014 -8.75 9.84 60.27
C SER A 1014 -9.78 9.69 59.13
N LEU A 1015 -9.84 8.42 58.70
CA LEU A 1015 -10.58 7.73 57.65
C LEU A 1015 -12.10 7.61 57.89
N THR A 1016 -12.90 7.48 56.83
CA THR A 1016 -13.87 6.37 56.61
C THR A 1016 -14.53 6.42 55.20
N PRO A 1017 -15.08 5.30 54.67
CA PRO A 1017 -15.28 5.06 53.22
C PRO A 1017 -16.76 4.87 52.75
N THR A 1018 -16.93 4.95 51.41
CA THR A 1018 -17.99 4.39 50.51
C THR A 1018 -19.46 4.89 50.65
N PRO A 1019 -20.32 4.87 49.60
CA PRO A 1019 -20.65 3.71 48.77
C PRO A 1019 -20.67 3.89 47.24
N THR A 1020 -20.49 2.75 46.60
CA THR A 1020 -20.72 2.35 45.21
C THR A 1020 -22.15 2.64 44.73
N LEU A 1021 -22.29 3.08 43.47
CA LEU A 1021 -23.53 2.94 42.71
C LEU A 1021 -23.25 2.28 41.36
N THR A 1022 -23.72 1.04 41.27
CA THR A 1022 -23.94 0.25 40.06
C THR A 1022 -25.11 0.83 39.27
N ASN A 1023 -24.94 1.06 37.97
CA ASN A 1023 -26.06 1.18 37.02
C ASN A 1023 -25.72 0.42 35.74
N THR A 1024 -26.40 -0.71 35.58
CA THR A 1024 -26.60 -1.44 34.33
C THR A 1024 -27.61 -0.69 33.43
N PRO A 1025 -27.36 -0.55 32.11
CA PRO A 1025 -28.39 -0.15 31.15
C PRO A 1025 -29.11 -1.37 30.53
N PRO A 1026 -30.37 -1.21 30.07
CA PRO A 1026 -31.20 -2.28 29.51
C PRO A 1026 -30.94 -2.53 28.00
N PRO A 1027 -31.41 -3.67 27.44
CA PRO A 1027 -31.04 -4.12 26.10
C PRO A 1027 -32.01 -3.67 24.99
N GLY A 1028 -31.46 -3.37 23.81
CA GLY A 1028 -32.11 -3.62 22.53
C GLY A 1028 -32.48 -2.41 21.67
N ALA A 1029 -31.66 -2.15 20.63
CA ALA A 1029 -32.12 -1.99 19.25
C ALA A 1029 -30.92 -2.10 18.29
N SER A 1030 -30.97 -3.15 17.46
CA SER A 1030 -30.10 -3.43 16.32
C SER A 1030 -30.27 -2.36 15.23
N LEU A 1031 -29.17 -1.93 14.61
CA LEU A 1031 -28.94 -1.75 13.16
C LEU A 1031 -27.44 -1.50 12.90
N THR A 1032 -26.73 -2.50 12.38
CA THR A 1032 -25.47 -2.39 11.60
C THR A 1032 -25.76 -1.96 10.15
N PRO A 1033 -24.80 -1.53 9.29
CA PRO A 1033 -23.33 -1.59 9.42
C PRO A 1033 -22.57 -0.29 9.08
N THR A 1034 -21.38 -0.14 9.68
CA THR A 1034 -20.22 0.57 9.08
C THR A 1034 -19.05 -0.39 9.03
N PRO A 1035 -18.47 -0.67 7.86
CA PRO A 1035 -17.11 -1.17 7.79
C PRO A 1035 -16.20 -0.24 6.96
N ARG A 1036 -14.89 -0.41 7.19
CA ARG A 1036 -13.70 0.11 6.48
C ARG A 1036 -12.97 1.16 7.33
N PRO A 1037 -11.74 0.85 7.77
CA PRO A 1037 -10.60 0.59 6.88
C PRO A 1037 -9.95 -0.79 7.11
N VAL A 1038 -9.19 -1.24 6.10
CA VAL A 1038 -8.24 -2.36 6.14
C VAL A 1038 -7.14 -1.85 5.19
N TYR A 1039 -5.86 -1.71 5.54
CA TYR A 1039 -4.94 -2.74 6.01
C TYR A 1039 -3.73 -2.10 6.74
N LYS A 1040 -3.75 -2.09 8.09
CA LYS A 1040 -2.52 -2.45 8.82
C LYS A 1040 -2.28 -3.93 8.64
N GLY A 1041 -1.01 -4.29 8.38
CA GLY A 1041 -0.57 -5.66 8.20
C GLY A 1041 -1.21 -6.60 9.22
N TYR A 1042 -1.66 -7.75 8.75
CA TYR A 1042 -2.25 -8.79 9.57
C TYR A 1042 -1.32 -9.13 10.74
N LEU A 1043 -1.55 -8.53 11.91
CA LEU A 1043 -1.14 -9.13 13.16
C LEU A 1043 -1.90 -10.46 13.27
N PRO A 1044 -1.23 -11.57 13.60
CA PRO A 1044 -1.89 -12.86 13.66
C PRO A 1044 -2.87 -12.85 14.85
N VAL A 1045 -4.15 -12.58 14.58
CA VAL A 1045 -5.17 -13.29 15.34
C VAL A 1045 -4.96 -14.74 14.96
N VAL A 1046 -4.57 -15.56 15.93
CA VAL A 1046 -4.57 -17.01 15.79
C VAL A 1046 -5.98 -17.41 15.38
N VAL A 1047 -6.19 -17.52 14.07
CA VAL A 1047 -7.36 -18.17 13.50
C VAL A 1047 -7.18 -19.62 13.88
N ARG A 1048 -7.88 -20.04 14.93
CA ARG A 1048 -8.10 -21.47 15.15
C ARG A 1048 -8.78 -21.98 13.86
N PRO A 1049 -8.25 -23.05 13.23
CA PRO A 1049 -8.85 -23.63 12.04
C PRO A 1049 -10.32 -23.97 12.23
#